data_AF-A0A8H6BYD1-F1
#
_entry.id   AF-A0A8H6BYD1-F1
#
_cell.length_a   1.000
_cell.length_b   1.000
_cell.length_c   1.000
_cell.angle_alpha   90.00
_cell.angle_beta   90.00
_cell.angle_gamma   90.00
#
_symmetry.space_group_name_H-M   'P 1'
#
loop_
_entity.id
_entity.type
_entity.pdbx_description
1 polymer ?
#
loop_
_entity_poly.entity_id
_entity_poly.type
_entity_poly.pdbx_seq_one_letter_code
_entity_poly.pdbx_strand_id
1 'polypeptide(L)'
;MRAICLLLLTINLAIASVSSSHKPGYCNTYGNCGKKSVFGKPLPCAEFVPAVKASQESREKLKSICGKDFDYICCSPEQIDILESNLKRVDPLISSCPACRKNFYDFFCQFSCSPNESQFVEIIKTETARDTGKEVVTEINQYVEPEMANQFFDSCKNVKFSATNGYAMDLIGGGAKNYSQFLKFLGDEKPLLGGSPYQINFVYKLPETDSGLVLRNEPLRDCNDKEYKCACTDCEESCPKLPHAKDLTKKCTVGVLPCFSFSIIIIWSCMIVLLGGYHVYLAKLKKERRRSIAEDSEDDESTMINPLFYAGLGKKRAKQFSSEIGSKIQDWFANIGYFCSKFPGISIGTSLAVVVLLSLGLFKLQLETDPVKLWVSPNDPAYKNQQYFESNFGEWFRIEQVIVSSKDDGPVLNWDIVKWWFDKESQLETLNENVRLSDICFKPLDETCALQSFTQYFQGDISGLTETNWKSKLQSCVDSPVNCLPTFQQPLKPNILFDSNDISQAKAFTVTVLVNSDTQNENYTSNTISYEHSFQKWAADLQTEYPNLNIAYSTEISLKEELNQSSNTDIKTIAISYLVMFIYASLALGGKLPSANLYSLVKTRFTLGFSSIIIILLSVTASVGFFSIIGLRSTLIIAEVIPFLVLAIGIDNIFLIVHELHVISEGNPNLALEVRISQALKHIGPSCFISAVLQVCMFLLATSVDDLLYRAISIRPAQTRR
;
A
#
# COMPACT_ATOMS: atom_id res chain seq x y z
N MET A 1 -75.62 -2.21 -73.68
CA MET A 1 -75.08 -1.42 -72.55
C MET A 1 -75.28 -2.22 -71.26
N ARG A 2 -74.36 -3.16 -70.95
CA ARG A 2 -74.17 -3.90 -69.67
C ARG A 2 -73.20 -5.10 -69.79
N ALA A 3 -72.72 -5.43 -70.99
CA ALA A 3 -71.76 -6.52 -71.21
C ALA A 3 -70.28 -6.07 -71.42
N ILE A 4 -70.01 -4.76 -71.45
CA ILE A 4 -68.66 -4.20 -71.72
C ILE A 4 -67.96 -3.71 -70.44
N CYS A 5 -68.67 -3.64 -69.30
CA CYS A 5 -68.11 -3.17 -68.03
C CYS A 5 -67.45 -4.26 -67.18
N LEU A 6 -67.60 -5.54 -67.52
CA LEU A 6 -67.07 -6.66 -66.72
C LEU A 6 -65.73 -7.21 -67.23
N LEU A 7 -65.24 -6.78 -68.40
CA LEU A 7 -63.99 -7.27 -68.98
C LEU A 7 -62.78 -6.35 -68.73
N LEU A 8 -62.98 -5.18 -68.11
CA LEU A 8 -61.95 -4.16 -67.87
C LEU A 8 -61.53 -4.03 -66.40
N LEU A 9 -62.01 -4.90 -65.51
CA LEU A 9 -61.66 -4.87 -64.08
C LEU A 9 -60.75 -6.03 -63.61
N THR A 10 -60.24 -6.86 -64.53
CA THR A 10 -59.37 -8.00 -64.19
C THR A 10 -57.92 -7.86 -64.67
N ILE A 11 -57.50 -6.65 -65.07
CA ILE A 11 -56.10 -6.36 -65.41
C ILE A 11 -55.65 -5.18 -64.54
N ASN A 12 -54.61 -5.42 -63.73
CA ASN A 12 -54.03 -4.55 -62.69
C ASN A 12 -54.67 -4.68 -61.30
N LEU A 13 -54.32 -5.77 -60.61
CA LEU A 13 -53.64 -5.67 -59.30
C LEU A 13 -53.00 -7.03 -58.97
N ALA A 14 -52.04 -7.45 -59.80
CA ALA A 14 -51.01 -8.38 -59.35
C ALA A 14 -49.93 -7.56 -58.66
N ILE A 15 -50.21 -7.11 -57.42
CA ILE A 15 -49.14 -6.73 -56.50
C ILE A 15 -48.51 -8.06 -56.12
N ALA A 16 -47.33 -8.32 -56.66
CA ALA A 16 -46.50 -9.44 -56.25
C ALA A 16 -46.19 -9.26 -54.76
N SER A 17 -46.90 -9.96 -53.89
CA SER A 17 -46.39 -10.32 -52.59
C SER A 17 -45.16 -11.19 -52.85
N VAL A 18 -43.97 -10.61 -52.69
CA VAL A 18 -42.72 -11.39 -52.64
C VAL A 18 -42.82 -12.27 -51.39
N SER A 19 -43.31 -13.50 -51.59
CA SER A 19 -43.16 -14.56 -50.59
C SER A 19 -41.67 -14.84 -50.49
N SER A 20 -41.08 -14.49 -49.35
CA SER A 20 -39.81 -15.06 -48.89
C SER A 20 -39.84 -16.57 -49.10
N SER A 21 -39.01 -17.08 -50.01
CA SER A 21 -38.90 -18.51 -50.28
C SER A 21 -37.53 -18.97 -49.80
N HIS A 22 -37.46 -19.80 -48.78
CA HIS A 22 -36.18 -20.23 -48.22
C HIS A 22 -35.68 -21.46 -48.96
N LYS A 23 -34.71 -21.30 -49.86
CA LYS A 23 -34.18 -22.38 -50.70
C LYS A 23 -32.65 -22.35 -50.76
N PRO A 24 -31.97 -23.51 -50.75
CA PRO A 24 -30.52 -23.54 -50.90
C PRO A 24 -30.11 -22.97 -52.27
N GLY A 25 -29.02 -22.20 -52.31
CA GLY A 25 -28.50 -21.55 -53.51
C GLY A 25 -29.23 -20.28 -53.95
N TYR A 26 -30.08 -19.70 -53.08
CA TYR A 26 -30.79 -18.45 -53.35
C TYR A 26 -30.48 -17.38 -52.29
N CYS A 27 -30.60 -16.14 -52.74
CA CYS A 27 -30.45 -14.92 -51.97
C CYS A 27 -31.82 -14.25 -51.83
N ASN A 28 -32.14 -13.74 -50.65
CA ASN A 28 -33.25 -12.83 -50.38
C ASN A 28 -32.83 -11.37 -50.61
N THR A 29 -31.53 -11.07 -50.56
CA THR A 29 -30.99 -9.75 -50.84
C THR A 29 -29.89 -9.78 -51.90
N TYR A 30 -29.89 -8.82 -52.83
CA TYR A 30 -28.82 -8.67 -53.82
C TYR A 30 -28.74 -7.24 -54.37
N GLY A 31 -27.55 -6.62 -54.30
CA GLY A 31 -27.34 -5.24 -54.77
C GLY A 31 -27.86 -4.17 -53.80
N ASN A 32 -27.52 -2.90 -54.10
CA ASN A 32 -27.91 -1.75 -53.30
C ASN A 32 -29.05 -0.98 -53.98
N CYS A 33 -30.14 -0.74 -53.26
CA CYS A 33 -31.33 -0.13 -53.83
C CYS A 33 -31.53 1.33 -53.45
N GLY A 34 -30.77 1.91 -52.52
CA GLY A 34 -30.85 3.33 -52.18
C GLY A 34 -30.77 3.56 -50.67
N LYS A 35 -31.10 4.78 -50.23
CA LYS A 35 -31.03 5.22 -48.82
C LYS A 35 -32.41 5.51 -48.25
N LYS A 36 -32.60 5.12 -46.98
CA LYS A 36 -33.79 5.46 -46.18
C LYS A 36 -33.82 6.94 -45.78
N SER A 37 -32.66 7.54 -45.52
CA SER A 37 -32.51 8.95 -45.11
C SER A 37 -31.33 9.63 -45.81
N VAL A 38 -31.32 10.97 -45.82
CA VAL A 38 -30.28 11.78 -46.50
C VAL A 38 -28.86 11.46 -46.00
N PHE A 39 -28.73 11.18 -44.70
CA PHE A 39 -27.47 10.82 -44.05
C PHE A 39 -27.27 9.30 -43.88
N GLY A 40 -28.24 8.49 -44.34
CA GLY A 40 -28.22 7.04 -44.21
C GLY A 40 -27.21 6.37 -45.15
N LYS A 41 -26.73 5.19 -44.75
CA LYS A 41 -25.96 4.29 -45.63
C LYS A 41 -26.90 3.65 -46.67
N PRO A 42 -26.37 3.26 -47.85
CA PRO A 42 -27.16 2.50 -48.82
C PRO A 42 -27.61 1.16 -48.23
N LEU A 43 -28.85 0.79 -48.53
CA LEU A 43 -29.53 -0.41 -48.05
C LEU A 43 -29.68 -1.44 -49.19
N PRO A 44 -29.67 -2.75 -48.85
CA PRO A 44 -29.81 -3.80 -49.84
C PRO A 44 -31.22 -3.85 -50.45
N CYS A 45 -31.29 -4.30 -51.70
CA CYS A 45 -32.55 -4.60 -52.39
C CYS A 45 -33.22 -5.85 -51.81
N ALA A 46 -34.55 -5.86 -51.73
CA ALA A 46 -35.34 -7.05 -51.41
C ALA A 46 -35.63 -7.82 -52.70
N GLU A 47 -34.76 -8.75 -53.10
CA GLU A 47 -34.90 -9.46 -54.37
C GLU A 47 -34.53 -10.94 -54.20
N PHE A 48 -35.48 -11.83 -54.47
CA PHE A 48 -35.26 -13.27 -54.39
C PHE A 48 -34.62 -13.80 -55.68
N VAL A 49 -33.30 -13.99 -55.66
CA VAL A 49 -32.49 -14.36 -56.84
C VAL A 49 -31.61 -15.57 -56.58
N PRO A 50 -31.31 -16.41 -57.60
CA PRO A 50 -30.30 -17.45 -57.45
C PRO A 50 -28.92 -16.83 -57.21
N ALA A 51 -28.09 -17.50 -56.42
CA ALA A 51 -26.73 -17.04 -56.13
C ALA A 51 -25.92 -16.85 -57.42
N VAL A 52 -25.22 -15.73 -57.52
CA VAL A 52 -24.51 -15.31 -58.73
C VAL A 52 -23.09 -15.85 -58.70
N LYS A 53 -22.58 -16.35 -59.83
CA LYS A 53 -21.18 -16.79 -59.92
C LYS A 53 -20.25 -15.59 -59.72
N ALA A 54 -19.33 -15.69 -58.77
CA ALA A 54 -18.44 -14.59 -58.42
C ALA A 54 -17.49 -14.25 -59.58
N SER A 55 -17.39 -12.97 -59.94
CA SER A 55 -16.37 -12.45 -60.86
C SER A 55 -14.97 -12.70 -60.28
N GLN A 56 -13.94 -12.71 -61.11
CA GLN A 56 -12.57 -12.93 -60.64
C GLN A 56 -12.15 -11.85 -59.62
N GLU A 57 -12.47 -10.59 -59.90
CA GLU A 57 -12.21 -9.46 -59.00
C GLU A 57 -12.93 -9.58 -57.66
N SER A 58 -14.24 -9.88 -57.66
CA SER A 58 -15.01 -10.04 -56.42
C SER A 58 -14.51 -11.21 -55.58
N ARG A 59 -14.09 -12.30 -56.23
CA ARG A 59 -13.54 -13.48 -55.58
C ARG A 59 -12.19 -13.21 -54.91
N GLU A 60 -11.28 -12.55 -55.61
CA GLU A 60 -9.97 -12.14 -55.06
C GLU A 60 -10.16 -11.19 -53.87
N LYS A 61 -11.10 -10.24 -53.97
CA LYS A 61 -11.41 -9.30 -52.91
C LYS A 61 -12.02 -9.97 -51.68
N LEU A 62 -13.00 -10.85 -51.86
CA LEU A 62 -13.58 -11.64 -50.76
C LEU A 62 -12.54 -12.58 -50.12
N LYS A 63 -11.64 -13.16 -50.91
CA LYS A 63 -10.53 -13.96 -50.38
C LYS A 63 -9.58 -13.13 -49.53
N SER A 64 -9.30 -11.89 -49.93
CA SER A 64 -8.47 -10.97 -49.14
C SER A 64 -9.14 -10.53 -47.82
N ILE A 65 -10.46 -10.34 -47.83
CA ILE A 65 -11.20 -9.85 -46.65
C ILE A 65 -11.54 -11.01 -45.72
N CYS A 66 -12.16 -12.05 -46.26
CA CYS A 66 -12.77 -13.15 -45.52
C CYS A 66 -11.87 -14.39 -45.43
N GLY A 67 -10.78 -14.48 -46.20
CA GLY A 67 -9.87 -15.63 -46.20
C GLY A 67 -10.45 -16.93 -46.79
N LYS A 68 -11.72 -16.95 -47.19
CA LYS A 68 -12.40 -18.09 -47.85
C LYS A 68 -12.67 -17.76 -49.31
N ASP A 69 -12.63 -18.80 -50.14
CA ASP A 69 -12.97 -18.70 -51.56
C ASP A 69 -14.48 -18.93 -51.75
N PHE A 70 -15.15 -18.05 -52.50
CA PHE A 70 -16.58 -18.13 -52.77
C PHE A 70 -16.82 -18.27 -54.28
N ASP A 71 -17.32 -19.43 -54.72
CA ASP A 71 -17.64 -19.66 -56.13
C ASP A 71 -18.93 -18.96 -56.56
N TYR A 72 -19.92 -18.95 -55.67
CA TYR A 72 -21.20 -18.27 -55.82
C TYR A 72 -21.43 -17.34 -54.63
N ILE A 73 -21.99 -16.16 -54.88
CA ILE A 73 -22.16 -15.10 -53.88
C ILE A 73 -23.53 -14.44 -53.98
N CYS A 74 -24.01 -13.96 -52.84
CA CYS A 74 -25.24 -13.17 -52.70
C CYS A 74 -24.96 -11.67 -52.50
N CYS A 75 -23.82 -11.18 -52.95
CA CYS A 75 -23.44 -9.77 -52.81
C CYS A 75 -22.91 -9.18 -54.12
N SER A 76 -23.21 -7.91 -54.37
CA SER A 76 -22.68 -7.14 -55.49
C SER A 76 -21.28 -6.60 -55.18
N PRO A 77 -20.48 -6.21 -56.20
CA PRO A 77 -19.17 -5.59 -55.98
C PRO A 77 -19.21 -4.37 -55.04
N GLU A 78 -20.24 -3.52 -55.16
CA GLU A 78 -20.43 -2.37 -54.26
C GLU A 78 -20.71 -2.79 -52.80
N GLN A 79 -21.44 -3.89 -52.60
CA GLN A 79 -21.70 -4.42 -51.25
C GLN A 79 -20.41 -4.98 -50.63
N ILE A 80 -19.52 -5.57 -51.43
CA ILE A 80 -18.20 -6.04 -50.98
C ILE A 80 -17.34 -4.84 -50.52
N ASP A 81 -17.36 -3.73 -51.24
CA ASP A 81 -16.64 -2.51 -50.87
C ASP A 81 -17.13 -1.91 -49.54
N ILE A 82 -18.46 -1.89 -49.36
CA ILE A 82 -19.09 -1.42 -48.12
C ILE A 82 -18.75 -2.35 -46.95
N LEU A 83 -18.77 -3.67 -47.18
CA LEU A 83 -18.39 -4.66 -46.18
C LEU A 83 -16.94 -4.45 -45.73
N GLU A 84 -16.01 -4.30 -46.67
CA GLU A 84 -14.60 -4.02 -46.39
C GLU A 84 -14.43 -2.73 -45.57
N SER A 85 -15.08 -1.65 -45.99
CA SER A 85 -15.00 -0.37 -45.28
C SER A 85 -15.56 -0.46 -43.86
N ASN A 86 -16.61 -1.22 -43.61
CA ASN A 86 -17.19 -1.38 -42.28
C ASN A 86 -16.28 -2.23 -41.38
N LEU A 87 -15.76 -3.36 -41.89
CA LEU A 87 -14.86 -4.23 -41.13
C LEU A 87 -13.54 -3.52 -40.77
N LYS A 88 -12.97 -2.73 -41.69
CA LYS A 88 -11.77 -1.91 -41.43
C LYS A 88 -11.94 -0.87 -40.32
N ARG A 89 -13.17 -0.42 -40.04
CA ARG A 89 -13.44 0.52 -38.93
C ARG A 89 -13.36 -0.15 -37.56
N VAL A 90 -13.75 -1.42 -37.47
CA VAL A 90 -13.72 -2.19 -36.22
C VAL A 90 -12.33 -2.81 -35.99
N ASP A 91 -11.56 -3.01 -37.06
CA ASP A 91 -10.25 -3.66 -37.01
C ASP A 91 -9.32 -3.16 -35.88
N PRO A 92 -9.12 -1.83 -35.68
CA PRO A 92 -8.23 -1.33 -34.63
C PRO A 92 -8.70 -1.66 -33.21
N LEU A 93 -9.97 -2.00 -33.02
CA LEU A 93 -10.56 -2.32 -31.72
C LEU A 93 -10.34 -3.79 -31.34
N ILE A 94 -10.27 -4.69 -32.32
CA ILE A 94 -10.22 -6.14 -32.11
C ILE A 94 -8.94 -6.81 -32.62
N SER A 95 -8.03 -6.05 -33.23
CA SER A 95 -6.80 -6.55 -33.84
C SER A 95 -5.82 -7.19 -32.86
N SER A 96 -5.93 -6.91 -31.56
CA SER A 96 -5.09 -7.51 -30.51
C SER A 96 -5.31 -9.02 -30.38
N CYS A 97 -6.50 -9.53 -30.73
CA CYS A 97 -6.84 -10.95 -30.70
C CYS A 97 -7.19 -11.48 -32.10
N PRO A 98 -6.27 -12.21 -32.77
CA PRO A 98 -6.48 -12.73 -34.11
C PRO A 98 -7.72 -13.64 -34.25
N ALA A 99 -8.04 -14.46 -33.25
CA ALA A 99 -9.23 -15.31 -33.25
C ALA A 99 -10.53 -14.49 -33.26
N CYS A 100 -10.66 -13.51 -32.35
CA CYS A 100 -11.81 -12.60 -32.32
C CYS A 100 -11.97 -11.87 -33.66
N ARG A 101 -10.88 -11.29 -34.17
CA ARG A 101 -10.86 -10.61 -35.48
C ARG A 101 -11.33 -11.54 -36.59
N LYS A 102 -10.79 -12.76 -36.66
CA LYS A 102 -11.15 -13.74 -37.69
C LYS A 102 -12.62 -14.13 -37.61
N ASN A 103 -13.13 -14.41 -36.41
CA ASN A 103 -14.52 -14.75 -36.17
C ASN A 103 -15.46 -13.59 -36.56
N PHE A 104 -15.10 -12.36 -36.23
CA PHE A 104 -15.88 -11.16 -36.55
C PHE A 104 -15.99 -10.96 -38.07
N TYR A 105 -14.88 -11.08 -38.79
CA TYR A 105 -14.86 -10.99 -40.25
C TYR A 105 -15.66 -12.13 -40.89
N ASP A 106 -15.43 -13.37 -40.47
CA ASP A 106 -16.13 -14.54 -41.02
C ASP A 106 -17.65 -14.48 -40.78
N PHE A 107 -18.08 -13.99 -39.62
CA PHE A 107 -19.48 -13.85 -39.26
C PHE A 107 -20.23 -12.94 -40.25
N PHE A 108 -19.68 -11.76 -40.53
CA PHE A 108 -20.28 -10.77 -41.44
C PHE A 108 -20.05 -11.12 -42.92
N CYS A 109 -18.94 -11.73 -43.28
CA CYS A 109 -18.72 -12.23 -44.63
C CYS A 109 -19.76 -13.28 -45.04
N GLN A 110 -20.02 -14.26 -44.16
CA GLN A 110 -21.05 -15.26 -44.41
C GLN A 110 -22.44 -14.66 -44.41
N PHE A 111 -22.73 -13.73 -43.50
CA PHE A 111 -24.02 -13.03 -43.49
C PHE A 111 -24.28 -12.28 -44.80
N SER A 112 -23.30 -11.54 -45.32
CA SER A 112 -23.50 -10.65 -46.47
C SER A 112 -23.37 -11.35 -47.82
N CYS A 113 -22.53 -12.37 -47.96
CA CYS A 113 -22.14 -12.91 -49.26
C CYS A 113 -22.38 -14.42 -49.44
N SER A 114 -22.85 -15.15 -48.42
CA SER A 114 -23.07 -16.61 -48.54
C SER A 114 -24.05 -16.96 -49.66
N PRO A 115 -23.78 -17.99 -50.48
CA PRO A 115 -24.69 -18.41 -51.55
C PRO A 115 -26.02 -19.01 -51.06
N ASN A 116 -26.13 -19.30 -49.76
CA ASN A 116 -27.32 -19.88 -49.13
C ASN A 116 -28.01 -18.88 -48.19
N GLU A 117 -27.84 -17.57 -48.41
CA GLU A 117 -28.35 -16.51 -47.53
C GLU A 117 -29.86 -16.61 -47.25
N SER A 118 -30.67 -17.03 -48.23
CA SER A 118 -32.12 -17.20 -48.02
C SER A 118 -32.51 -18.29 -47.00
N GLN A 119 -31.60 -19.21 -46.64
CA GLN A 119 -31.88 -20.25 -45.64
C GLN A 119 -31.76 -19.74 -44.20
N PHE A 120 -31.09 -18.61 -43.96
CA PHE A 120 -30.88 -18.11 -42.59
C PHE A 120 -31.17 -16.60 -42.44
N VAL A 121 -31.48 -15.90 -43.52
CA VAL A 121 -31.99 -14.52 -43.50
C VAL A 121 -33.43 -14.52 -43.95
N GLU A 122 -34.30 -13.88 -43.17
CA GLU A 122 -35.71 -13.66 -43.50
C GLU A 122 -35.99 -12.15 -43.51
N ILE A 123 -36.65 -11.66 -44.56
CA ILE A 123 -37.01 -10.24 -44.67
C ILE A 123 -38.33 -10.02 -43.93
N ILE A 124 -38.31 -9.13 -42.93
CA ILE A 124 -39.49 -8.78 -42.12
C ILE A 124 -40.14 -7.50 -42.62
N LYS A 125 -39.33 -6.51 -42.99
CA LYS A 125 -39.84 -5.20 -43.40
C LYS A 125 -39.05 -4.60 -44.56
N THR A 126 -39.78 -4.15 -45.56
CA THR A 126 -39.27 -3.35 -46.68
C THR A 126 -39.88 -1.96 -46.67
N GLU A 127 -39.13 -0.99 -47.18
CA GLU A 127 -39.59 0.40 -47.38
C GLU A 127 -39.11 0.91 -48.74
N THR A 128 -39.71 1.99 -49.26
CA THR A 128 -39.26 2.61 -50.51
C THR A 128 -38.15 3.62 -50.23
N ALA A 129 -37.01 3.47 -50.90
CA ALA A 129 -35.86 4.36 -50.77
C ALA A 129 -36.19 5.78 -51.26
N ARG A 130 -35.72 6.80 -50.53
CA ARG A 130 -36.05 8.22 -50.83
C ARG A 130 -35.32 8.77 -52.04
N ASP A 131 -34.13 8.25 -52.33
CA ASP A 131 -33.24 8.72 -53.38
C ASP A 131 -33.54 8.06 -54.74
N THR A 132 -33.77 6.75 -54.76
CA THR A 132 -33.94 5.96 -55.99
C THR A 132 -35.38 5.55 -56.28
N GLY A 133 -36.27 5.60 -55.27
CA GLY A 133 -37.64 5.09 -55.38
C GLY A 133 -37.75 3.56 -55.44
N LYS A 134 -36.66 2.81 -55.20
CA LYS A 134 -36.66 1.34 -55.20
C LYS A 134 -36.97 0.76 -53.81
N GLU A 135 -37.42 -0.48 -53.76
CA GLU A 135 -37.69 -1.18 -52.51
C GLU A 135 -36.38 -1.61 -51.82
N VAL A 136 -36.23 -1.24 -50.54
CA VAL A 136 -35.06 -1.52 -49.70
C VAL A 136 -35.46 -2.26 -48.44
N VAL A 137 -34.58 -3.14 -47.98
CA VAL A 137 -34.78 -3.87 -46.72
C VAL A 137 -34.47 -2.98 -45.53
N THR A 138 -35.38 -2.94 -44.56
CA THR A 138 -35.23 -2.15 -43.32
C THR A 138 -35.23 -2.98 -42.05
N GLU A 139 -35.75 -4.21 -42.10
CA GLU A 139 -35.71 -5.15 -40.99
C GLU A 139 -35.60 -6.58 -41.47
N ILE A 140 -34.69 -7.35 -40.88
CA ILE A 140 -34.50 -8.78 -41.15
C ILE A 140 -34.42 -9.58 -39.85
N ASN A 141 -34.74 -10.87 -39.94
CA ASN A 141 -34.34 -11.87 -38.98
C ASN A 141 -33.12 -12.64 -39.52
N GLN A 142 -32.13 -12.85 -38.65
CA GLN A 142 -31.01 -13.74 -38.92
C GLN A 142 -31.02 -14.91 -37.93
N TYR A 143 -31.03 -16.13 -38.46
CA TYR A 143 -31.09 -17.37 -37.69
C TYR A 143 -29.69 -17.90 -37.37
N VAL A 144 -29.34 -17.96 -36.08
CA VAL A 144 -27.98 -18.31 -35.61
C VAL A 144 -28.06 -19.35 -34.50
N GLU A 145 -27.22 -20.38 -34.54
CA GLU A 145 -27.11 -21.39 -33.50
C GLU A 145 -26.58 -20.76 -32.18
N PRO A 146 -27.19 -21.04 -31.01
CA PRO A 146 -26.73 -20.50 -29.73
C PRO A 146 -25.26 -20.79 -29.42
N GLU A 147 -24.77 -21.99 -29.78
CA GLU A 147 -23.39 -22.40 -29.52
C GLU A 147 -22.39 -21.56 -30.33
N MET A 148 -22.69 -21.33 -31.62
CA MET A 148 -21.91 -20.45 -32.48
C MET A 148 -21.89 -19.01 -31.94
N ALA A 149 -23.05 -18.49 -31.53
CA ALA A 149 -23.15 -17.15 -30.94
C ALA A 149 -22.33 -17.03 -29.64
N ASN A 150 -22.34 -18.07 -28.80
CA ASN A 150 -21.56 -18.10 -27.58
C ASN A 150 -20.05 -18.14 -27.86
N GLN A 151 -19.59 -18.99 -28.79
CA GLN A 151 -18.18 -19.00 -29.21
C GLN A 151 -17.72 -17.66 -29.78
N PHE A 152 -18.58 -16.98 -30.55
CA PHE A 152 -18.26 -15.66 -31.06
C PHE A 152 -18.04 -14.65 -29.93
N PHE A 153 -18.96 -14.61 -28.97
CA PHE A 153 -18.85 -13.75 -27.79
C PHE A 153 -17.60 -14.10 -26.94
N ASP A 154 -17.39 -15.38 -26.64
CA ASP A 154 -16.29 -15.84 -25.80
C ASP A 154 -14.91 -15.53 -26.41
N SER A 155 -14.80 -15.58 -27.74
CA SER A 155 -13.55 -15.21 -28.43
C SER A 155 -13.18 -13.73 -28.27
N CYS A 156 -14.16 -12.85 -28.00
CA CYS A 156 -13.99 -11.39 -27.99
C CYS A 156 -14.18 -10.73 -26.61
N LYS A 157 -14.83 -11.41 -25.64
CA LYS A 157 -15.26 -10.80 -24.36
C LYS A 157 -14.13 -10.17 -23.52
N ASN A 158 -12.94 -10.76 -23.57
CA ASN A 158 -11.79 -10.34 -22.74
C ASN A 158 -10.76 -9.51 -23.50
N VAL A 159 -10.99 -9.23 -24.78
CA VAL A 159 -10.05 -8.52 -25.64
C VAL A 159 -9.87 -7.10 -25.13
N LYS A 160 -8.62 -6.68 -24.92
CA LYS A 160 -8.27 -5.33 -24.49
C LYS A 160 -8.05 -4.42 -25.68
N PHE A 161 -8.59 -3.21 -25.57
CA PHE A 161 -8.29 -2.15 -26.52
C PHE A 161 -6.93 -1.52 -26.16
N SER A 162 -5.96 -1.66 -27.06
CA SER A 162 -4.55 -1.37 -26.78
C SER A 162 -4.27 0.08 -26.37
N ALA A 163 -5.10 1.04 -26.80
CA ALA A 163 -4.88 2.45 -26.49
C ALA A 163 -5.30 2.84 -25.06
N THR A 164 -6.26 2.13 -24.46
CA THR A 164 -6.92 2.58 -23.22
C THR A 164 -6.92 1.51 -22.13
N ASN A 165 -6.50 0.29 -22.45
CA ASN A 165 -6.56 -0.89 -21.58
C ASN A 165 -7.98 -1.24 -21.08
N GLY A 166 -9.01 -0.64 -21.68
CA GLY A 166 -10.43 -1.02 -21.51
C GLY A 166 -10.78 -2.28 -22.32
N TYR A 167 -11.98 -2.81 -22.14
CA TYR A 167 -12.43 -3.95 -22.95
C TYR A 167 -12.94 -3.47 -24.30
N ALA A 168 -12.54 -4.14 -25.39
CA ALA A 168 -13.07 -3.88 -26.71
C ALA A 168 -14.60 -4.09 -26.75
N MET A 169 -15.10 -5.06 -25.97
CA MET A 169 -16.53 -5.37 -25.82
C MET A 169 -17.37 -4.18 -25.33
N ASP A 170 -16.78 -3.24 -24.58
CA ASP A 170 -17.48 -2.03 -24.16
C ASP A 170 -17.82 -1.13 -25.36
N LEU A 171 -16.97 -1.14 -26.39
CA LEU A 171 -17.13 -0.34 -27.60
C LEU A 171 -17.94 -1.08 -28.68
N ILE A 172 -17.64 -2.36 -28.91
CA ILE A 172 -18.26 -3.15 -29.99
C ILE A 172 -19.56 -3.85 -29.57
N GLY A 173 -19.79 -4.00 -28.26
CA GLY A 173 -20.94 -4.71 -27.69
C GLY A 173 -21.71 -3.91 -26.64
N GLY A 174 -21.32 -2.66 -26.37
CA GLY A 174 -21.96 -1.83 -25.35
C GLY A 174 -21.87 -2.41 -23.94
N GLY A 175 -20.79 -3.15 -23.63
CA GLY A 175 -20.60 -3.80 -22.34
C GLY A 175 -21.41 -5.09 -22.16
N ALA A 176 -21.74 -5.76 -23.27
CA ALA A 176 -22.49 -7.01 -23.27
C ALA A 176 -21.84 -8.07 -22.37
N LYS A 177 -22.65 -8.71 -21.51
CA LYS A 177 -22.21 -9.79 -20.61
C LYS A 177 -22.48 -11.19 -21.15
N ASN A 178 -23.21 -11.28 -22.26
CA ASN A 178 -23.58 -12.52 -22.92
C ASN A 178 -23.72 -12.32 -24.44
N TYR A 179 -23.76 -13.42 -25.18
CA TYR A 179 -23.85 -13.39 -26.64
C TYR A 179 -25.12 -12.72 -27.16
N SER A 180 -26.24 -12.82 -26.43
CA SER A 180 -27.52 -12.26 -26.89
C SER A 180 -27.54 -10.73 -26.82
N GLN A 181 -26.98 -10.14 -25.77
CA GLN A 181 -26.77 -8.70 -25.68
C GLN A 181 -25.76 -8.22 -26.72
N PHE A 182 -24.69 -8.98 -26.95
CA PHE A 182 -23.65 -8.63 -27.92
C PHE A 182 -24.20 -8.57 -29.35
N LEU A 183 -24.85 -9.65 -29.81
CA LEU A 183 -25.44 -9.69 -31.14
C LEU A 183 -26.59 -8.68 -31.28
N LYS A 184 -27.42 -8.49 -30.24
CA LYS A 184 -28.43 -7.44 -30.25
C LYS A 184 -27.81 -6.06 -30.46
N PHE A 185 -26.73 -5.73 -29.76
CA PHE A 185 -26.05 -4.45 -29.92
C PHE A 185 -25.54 -4.23 -31.35
N LEU A 186 -25.03 -5.28 -32.00
CA LEU A 186 -24.57 -5.27 -33.39
C LEU A 186 -25.73 -5.14 -34.39
N GLY A 187 -26.92 -5.66 -34.06
CA GLY A 187 -28.10 -5.66 -34.93
C GLY A 187 -29.02 -4.45 -34.81
N ASP A 188 -28.97 -3.73 -33.67
CA ASP A 188 -29.82 -2.56 -33.43
C ASP A 188 -29.52 -1.42 -34.43
N GLU A 189 -30.55 -0.92 -35.12
CA GLU A 189 -30.46 0.20 -36.07
C GLU A 189 -30.00 1.49 -35.36
N LYS A 190 -28.81 2.00 -35.71
CA LYS A 190 -28.23 3.21 -35.08
C LYS A 190 -27.73 4.20 -36.14
N PRO A 191 -28.64 4.95 -36.79
CA PRO A 191 -28.32 5.76 -37.98
C PRO A 191 -27.42 6.97 -37.69
N LEU A 192 -27.39 7.46 -36.44
CA LEU A 192 -26.60 8.64 -36.03
C LEU A 192 -25.26 8.31 -35.35
N LEU A 193 -25.12 7.09 -34.80
CA LEU A 193 -23.99 6.69 -33.94
C LEU A 193 -23.06 5.64 -34.60
N GLY A 194 -23.29 5.30 -35.87
CA GLY A 194 -22.40 4.42 -36.62
C GLY A 194 -22.55 2.92 -36.31
N GLY A 195 -23.76 2.44 -35.98
CA GLY A 195 -24.07 1.01 -35.82
C GLY A 195 -24.67 0.36 -37.08
N SER A 196 -25.57 -0.62 -36.90
CA SER A 196 -26.23 -1.29 -38.02
C SER A 196 -27.04 -0.31 -38.87
N PRO A 197 -26.95 -0.35 -40.22
CA PRO A 197 -27.68 0.55 -41.11
C PRO A 197 -29.18 0.26 -41.18
N TYR A 198 -29.61 -0.94 -40.80
CA TYR A 198 -31.00 -1.41 -40.71
C TYR A 198 -31.12 -2.40 -39.56
N GLN A 199 -32.35 -2.71 -39.12
CA GLN A 199 -32.54 -3.57 -37.96
C GLN A 199 -32.26 -5.04 -38.32
N ILE A 200 -31.40 -5.70 -37.54
CA ILE A 200 -31.09 -7.14 -37.66
C ILE A 200 -31.47 -7.81 -36.34
N ASN A 201 -32.50 -8.66 -36.40
CA ASN A 201 -32.95 -9.42 -35.25
C ASN A 201 -32.30 -10.82 -35.26
N PHE A 202 -31.43 -11.11 -34.29
CA PHE A 202 -30.81 -12.42 -34.16
C PHE A 202 -31.75 -13.40 -33.44
N VAL A 203 -32.16 -14.45 -34.15
CA VAL A 203 -33.11 -15.47 -33.68
C VAL A 203 -32.38 -16.79 -33.48
N TYR A 204 -32.57 -17.39 -32.30
CA TYR A 204 -31.83 -18.58 -31.85
C TYR A 204 -32.63 -19.88 -31.91
N LYS A 205 -33.84 -19.84 -32.49
CA LYS A 205 -34.75 -20.98 -32.62
C LYS A 205 -35.48 -20.89 -33.95
N LEU A 206 -35.72 -22.04 -34.57
CA LEU A 206 -36.50 -22.10 -35.80
C LEU A 206 -38.01 -22.02 -35.51
N PRO A 207 -38.82 -21.48 -36.44
CA PRO A 207 -40.27 -21.59 -36.37
C PRO A 207 -40.72 -23.06 -36.43
N GLU A 208 -41.85 -23.41 -35.81
CA GLU A 208 -42.37 -24.79 -35.79
C GLU A 208 -42.84 -25.30 -37.17
N THR A 209 -43.05 -24.38 -38.11
CA THR A 209 -43.42 -24.67 -39.51
C THR A 209 -42.19 -24.94 -40.38
N ASP A 210 -42.23 -26.02 -41.17
CA ASP A 210 -41.18 -26.38 -42.13
C ASP A 210 -41.12 -25.36 -43.28
N SER A 211 -40.26 -24.36 -43.07
CA SER A 211 -40.13 -23.15 -43.89
C SER A 211 -38.90 -23.18 -44.78
N GLY A 212 -38.01 -24.18 -44.63
CA GLY A 212 -36.70 -24.23 -45.30
C GLY A 212 -35.58 -23.42 -44.62
N LEU A 213 -35.88 -22.84 -43.45
CA LEU A 213 -34.94 -22.08 -42.61
C LEU A 213 -33.99 -23.00 -41.83
N VAL A 214 -32.75 -22.55 -41.63
CA VAL A 214 -31.67 -23.27 -40.95
C VAL A 214 -30.92 -22.31 -40.01
N LEU A 215 -30.54 -22.80 -38.83
CA LEU A 215 -29.66 -22.05 -37.92
C LEU A 215 -28.23 -22.09 -38.45
N ARG A 216 -27.58 -20.93 -38.56
CA ARG A 216 -26.15 -20.86 -38.90
C ARG A 216 -25.30 -21.52 -37.82
N ASN A 217 -24.44 -22.45 -38.23
CA ASN A 217 -23.55 -23.18 -37.34
C ASN A 217 -22.16 -23.39 -37.98
N GLU A 218 -21.60 -22.33 -38.58
CA GLU A 218 -20.22 -22.41 -39.07
C GLU A 218 -19.23 -22.42 -37.90
N PRO A 219 -18.16 -23.24 -37.95
CA PRO A 219 -17.21 -23.34 -36.84
C PRO A 219 -16.43 -22.03 -36.67
N LEU A 220 -16.40 -21.53 -35.44
CA LEU A 220 -15.60 -20.39 -35.04
C LEU A 220 -14.33 -20.84 -34.30
N ARG A 221 -13.36 -19.92 -34.17
CA ARG A 221 -12.06 -20.18 -33.55
C ARG A 221 -12.08 -19.75 -32.09
N ASP A 222 -11.63 -20.63 -31.21
CA ASP A 222 -11.39 -20.27 -29.81
C ASP A 222 -10.21 -19.31 -29.69
N CYS A 223 -10.16 -18.53 -28.61
CA CYS A 223 -9.08 -17.58 -28.40
C CYS A 223 -7.71 -18.23 -28.12
N ASN A 224 -7.71 -19.53 -27.81
CA ASN A 224 -6.52 -20.38 -27.63
C ASN A 224 -6.17 -21.23 -28.86
N ASP A 225 -6.82 -20.99 -30.02
CA ASP A 225 -6.54 -21.69 -31.27
C ASP A 225 -5.05 -21.65 -31.62
N LYS A 226 -4.55 -22.70 -32.27
CA LYS A 226 -3.10 -22.86 -32.55
C LYS A 226 -2.59 -21.86 -33.59
N GLU A 227 -3.43 -21.50 -34.56
CA GLU A 227 -3.09 -20.64 -35.67
C GLU A 227 -3.44 -19.17 -35.36
N TYR A 228 -4.59 -18.94 -34.74
CA TYR A 228 -5.11 -17.60 -34.43
C TYR A 228 -5.02 -17.24 -32.94
N LYS A 229 -3.98 -17.75 -32.25
CA LYS A 229 -3.79 -17.58 -30.81
C LYS A 229 -3.79 -16.10 -30.38
N CYS A 230 -4.58 -15.77 -29.37
CA CYS A 230 -4.57 -14.45 -28.75
C CYS A 230 -3.54 -14.35 -27.60
N ALA A 231 -3.14 -13.13 -27.25
CA ALA A 231 -2.28 -12.91 -26.09
C ALA A 231 -3.00 -13.30 -24.80
N CYS A 232 -2.25 -13.74 -23.78
CA CYS A 232 -2.80 -14.11 -22.46
C CYS A 232 -3.56 -12.95 -21.79
N THR A 233 -3.15 -11.70 -22.04
CA THR A 233 -3.84 -10.50 -21.55
C THR A 233 -5.24 -10.31 -22.14
N ASP A 234 -5.48 -10.84 -23.35
CA ASP A 234 -6.74 -10.74 -24.10
C ASP A 234 -7.58 -12.02 -24.00
N CYS A 235 -6.96 -13.14 -23.62
CA CYS A 235 -7.56 -14.47 -23.55
C CYS A 235 -6.92 -15.27 -22.41
N GLU A 236 -7.66 -15.46 -21.32
CA GLU A 236 -7.22 -16.22 -20.14
C GLU A 236 -6.86 -17.67 -20.49
N GLU A 237 -7.58 -18.28 -21.44
CA GLU A 237 -7.33 -19.66 -21.89
C GLU A 237 -5.97 -19.82 -22.60
N SER A 238 -5.41 -18.72 -23.11
CA SER A 238 -4.09 -18.71 -23.74
C SER A 238 -2.94 -18.61 -22.73
N CYS A 239 -3.25 -18.33 -21.45
CA CYS A 239 -2.27 -18.17 -20.38
C CYS A 239 -1.67 -19.51 -19.94
N PRO A 240 -0.36 -19.56 -19.65
CA PRO A 240 0.22 -20.71 -18.99
C PRO A 240 -0.35 -20.83 -17.57
N LYS A 241 -0.77 -22.03 -17.18
CA LYS A 241 -1.13 -22.32 -15.79
C LYS A 241 0.14 -22.26 -14.95
N LEU A 242 0.35 -21.13 -14.27
CA LEU A 242 1.49 -20.95 -13.37
C LEU A 242 1.33 -21.85 -12.13
N PRO A 243 2.43 -22.39 -11.57
CA PRO A 243 2.37 -23.00 -10.25
C PRO A 243 1.91 -21.93 -9.24
N HIS A 244 1.11 -22.34 -8.24
CA HIS A 244 0.61 -21.41 -7.23
C HIS A 244 1.75 -20.55 -6.66
N ALA A 245 1.47 -19.26 -6.49
CA ALA A 245 2.42 -18.30 -5.94
C ALA A 245 3.06 -18.87 -4.67
N LYS A 246 4.36 -18.66 -4.52
CA LYS A 246 5.12 -19.12 -3.36
C LYS A 246 4.42 -18.59 -2.11
N ASP A 247 3.88 -19.50 -1.31
CA ASP A 247 3.09 -19.15 -0.13
C ASP A 247 3.96 -18.36 0.86
N LEU A 248 3.75 -17.04 0.90
CA LEU A 248 4.41 -16.10 1.81
C LEU A 248 3.95 -16.27 3.25
N THR A 249 2.93 -17.09 3.51
CA THR A 249 2.48 -17.42 4.88
C THR A 249 3.35 -18.49 5.54
N LYS A 250 4.33 -19.07 4.83
CA LYS A 250 5.27 -20.05 5.40
C LYS A 250 6.10 -19.41 6.52
N LYS A 251 5.61 -19.60 7.74
CA LYS A 251 6.32 -19.25 8.98
C LYS A 251 7.58 -20.10 9.09
N CYS A 252 8.64 -19.51 9.64
CA CYS A 252 9.86 -20.25 9.97
C CYS A 252 9.51 -21.44 10.87
N THR A 253 9.77 -22.66 10.37
CA THR A 253 9.52 -23.91 11.08
C THR A 253 10.76 -24.80 11.03
N VAL A 254 11.05 -25.46 12.15
CA VAL A 254 12.06 -26.52 12.24
C VAL A 254 11.29 -27.81 12.51
N GLY A 255 11.10 -28.61 11.46
CA GLY A 255 10.20 -29.76 11.50
C GLY A 255 8.74 -29.32 11.68
N VAL A 256 8.12 -29.72 12.80
CA VAL A 256 6.71 -29.41 13.12
C VAL A 256 6.59 -28.13 13.97
N LEU A 257 7.69 -27.68 14.59
CA LEU A 257 7.66 -26.58 15.55
C LEU A 257 7.99 -25.24 14.86
N PRO A 258 7.30 -24.15 15.23
CA PRO A 258 7.75 -22.80 14.89
C PRO A 258 9.16 -22.56 15.40
N CYS A 259 10.00 -21.87 14.62
CA CYS A 259 11.39 -21.58 14.99
C CYS A 259 11.50 -20.92 16.38
N PHE A 260 10.55 -20.04 16.73
CA PHE A 260 10.50 -19.42 18.06
C PHE A 260 10.32 -20.43 19.19
N SER A 261 9.32 -21.32 19.06
CA SER A 261 9.07 -22.38 20.05
C SER A 261 10.26 -23.35 20.16
N PHE A 262 10.86 -23.70 19.02
CA PHE A 262 12.05 -24.54 18.97
C PHE A 262 13.25 -23.90 19.70
N SER A 263 13.53 -22.62 19.44
CA SER A 263 14.59 -21.87 20.11
C SER A 263 14.36 -21.79 21.63
N ILE A 264 13.12 -21.56 22.06
CA ILE A 264 12.77 -21.56 23.49
C ILE A 264 13.05 -22.92 24.11
N ILE A 265 12.62 -24.02 23.47
CA ILE A 265 12.85 -25.38 23.98
C ILE A 265 14.34 -25.67 24.10
N ILE A 266 15.15 -25.30 23.10
CA ILE A 266 16.60 -25.47 23.17
C ILE A 266 17.18 -24.68 24.34
N ILE A 267 16.86 -23.39 24.46
CA ILE A 267 17.38 -22.54 25.54
C ILE A 267 17.01 -23.12 26.91
N TRP A 268 15.75 -23.50 27.12
CA TRP A 268 15.30 -24.10 28.37
C TRP A 268 15.95 -25.46 28.63
N SER A 269 16.12 -26.30 27.61
CA SER A 269 16.79 -27.60 27.75
C SER A 269 18.25 -27.43 28.15
N CYS A 270 18.98 -26.51 27.52
CA CYS A 270 20.35 -26.17 27.88
C CYS A 270 20.42 -25.63 29.32
N MET A 271 19.50 -24.74 29.71
CA MET A 271 19.42 -24.21 31.07
C MET A 271 19.16 -25.30 32.12
N ILE A 272 18.24 -26.23 31.84
CA ILE A 272 17.93 -27.35 32.74
C ILE A 272 19.14 -28.30 32.85
N VAL A 273 19.83 -28.60 31.75
CA VAL A 273 21.02 -29.46 31.77
C VAL A 273 22.16 -28.79 32.54
N LEU A 274 22.38 -27.48 32.35
CA LEU A 274 23.40 -26.72 33.07
C LEU A 274 23.09 -26.65 34.58
N LEU A 275 21.86 -26.28 34.95
CA LEU A 275 21.45 -26.19 36.35
C LEU A 275 21.42 -27.58 37.02
N GLY A 276 20.88 -28.58 36.35
CA GLY A 276 20.86 -29.97 36.82
C GLY A 276 22.28 -30.53 36.98
N GLY A 277 23.14 -30.32 35.99
CA GLY A 277 24.56 -30.69 36.05
C GLY A 277 25.30 -29.99 37.19
N TYR A 278 25.02 -28.70 37.40
CA TYR A 278 25.56 -27.93 38.52
C TYR A 278 25.08 -28.47 39.89
N HIS A 279 23.79 -28.82 40.02
CA HIS A 279 23.25 -29.41 41.24
C HIS A 279 23.81 -30.81 41.53
N VAL A 280 23.95 -31.66 40.50
CA VAL A 280 24.60 -32.98 40.63
C VAL A 280 26.06 -32.83 41.02
N TYR A 281 26.77 -31.85 40.42
CA TYR A 281 28.15 -31.52 40.78
C TYR A 281 28.27 -31.08 42.25
N LEU A 282 27.40 -30.18 42.71
CA LEU A 282 27.35 -29.75 44.11
C LEU A 282 27.00 -30.90 45.06
N ALA A 283 26.07 -31.78 44.68
CA ALA A 283 25.69 -32.93 45.48
C ALA A 283 26.84 -33.94 45.61
N LYS A 284 27.59 -34.20 44.53
CA LYS A 284 28.82 -35.01 44.56
C LYS A 284 29.87 -34.41 45.47
N LEU A 285 30.15 -33.10 45.36
CA LEU A 285 31.08 -32.41 46.25
C LEU A 285 30.67 -32.49 47.74
N LYS A 286 29.36 -32.36 48.04
CA LYS A 286 28.85 -32.46 49.41
C LYS A 286 28.88 -33.90 49.94
N LYS A 287 28.75 -34.91 49.07
CA LYS A 287 28.87 -36.34 49.41
C LYS A 287 30.33 -36.73 49.66
N GLU A 288 31.25 -36.29 48.79
CA GLU A 288 32.70 -36.49 48.96
C GLU A 288 33.21 -35.82 50.23
N ARG A 289 32.79 -34.57 50.52
CA ARG A 289 33.11 -33.90 51.78
C ARG A 289 32.52 -34.59 53.02
N ARG A 290 31.33 -35.17 52.94
CA ARG A 290 30.75 -35.95 54.05
C ARG A 290 31.46 -37.28 54.27
N ARG A 291 31.93 -37.91 53.18
CA ARG A 291 32.68 -39.16 53.25
C ARG A 291 34.08 -38.95 53.82
N SER A 292 34.77 -37.87 53.44
CA SER A 292 36.07 -37.52 54.03
C SER A 292 35.98 -37.16 55.52
N ILE A 293 34.88 -36.55 55.97
CA ILE A 293 34.67 -36.23 57.41
C ILE A 293 34.29 -37.49 58.21
N ALA A 294 33.67 -38.50 57.58
CA ALA A 294 33.31 -39.76 58.23
C ALA A 294 34.45 -40.78 58.28
N GLU A 295 35.46 -40.67 57.40
CA GLU A 295 36.66 -41.50 57.42
C GLU A 295 37.78 -40.92 58.34
N ASP A 296 37.75 -39.63 58.70
CA ASP A 296 38.71 -38.98 59.63
C ASP A 296 38.43 -39.27 61.13
N SER A 297 37.42 -40.07 61.48
CA SER A 297 37.13 -40.44 62.88
C SER A 297 37.73 -41.77 63.33
N GLU A 298 38.39 -42.51 62.44
CA GLU A 298 39.10 -43.75 62.79
C GLU A 298 40.49 -43.74 62.13
N ASP A 299 41.50 -43.70 63.00
CA ASP A 299 42.91 -44.07 62.82
C ASP A 299 43.95 -42.99 62.43
N ASP A 300 44.89 -42.84 63.36
CA ASP A 300 46.14 -42.06 63.32
C ASP A 300 47.18 -42.64 62.33
N GLU A 301 47.96 -41.71 61.76
CA GLU A 301 49.37 -41.83 61.37
C GLU A 301 49.78 -42.81 60.23
N SER A 302 50.00 -42.30 59.01
CA SER A 302 51.22 -42.49 58.20
C SER A 302 51.06 -42.08 56.72
N THR A 303 52.20 -41.83 56.08
CA THR A 303 52.45 -41.03 54.89
C THR A 303 52.09 -41.70 53.54
N MET A 304 51.30 -41.07 52.67
CA MET A 304 51.62 -40.89 51.23
C MET A 304 50.53 -40.16 50.41
N ILE A 305 50.97 -39.07 49.77
CA ILE A 305 50.58 -38.54 48.44
C ILE A 305 49.11 -38.68 48.04
N ASN A 306 48.34 -37.64 48.34
CA ASN A 306 46.98 -37.45 47.88
C ASN A 306 46.95 -37.02 46.39
N PRO A 307 46.20 -37.69 45.48
CA PRO A 307 45.97 -37.27 44.08
C PRO A 307 45.12 -35.99 43.94
N LEU A 308 45.09 -35.15 44.98
CA LEU A 308 44.29 -33.93 45.12
C LEU A 308 45.04 -32.68 44.62
N PHE A 309 46.06 -32.84 43.77
CA PHE A 309 46.81 -31.69 43.25
C PHE A 309 46.25 -31.19 41.91
N TYR A 310 45.85 -32.08 40.99
CA TYR A 310 45.50 -31.66 39.62
C TYR A 310 44.08 -31.08 39.45
N ALA A 311 43.07 -31.54 40.20
CA ALA A 311 41.71 -30.97 40.16
C ALA A 311 41.50 -29.80 41.14
N GLY A 312 42.36 -29.68 42.16
CA GLY A 312 42.36 -28.59 43.13
C GLY A 312 43.19 -27.37 42.71
N LEU A 313 44.15 -27.53 41.80
CA LEU A 313 45.02 -26.46 41.29
C LEU A 313 44.23 -25.39 40.54
N GLY A 314 43.27 -25.75 39.69
CA GLY A 314 42.43 -24.77 38.98
C GLY A 314 41.55 -23.95 39.91
N LYS A 315 40.93 -24.57 40.93
CA LYS A 315 40.08 -23.90 41.93
C LYS A 315 40.87 -23.09 42.96
N LYS A 316 42.00 -23.60 43.47
CA LYS A 316 42.88 -22.85 44.39
C LYS A 316 43.56 -21.70 43.66
N ARG A 317 44.09 -21.91 42.45
CA ARG A 317 44.71 -20.85 41.65
C ARG A 317 43.69 -19.81 41.17
N ALA A 318 42.49 -20.21 40.75
CA ALA A 318 41.43 -19.25 40.41
C ALA A 318 40.86 -18.53 41.64
N LYS A 319 40.71 -19.21 42.80
CA LYS A 319 40.26 -18.58 44.05
C LYS A 319 41.32 -17.65 44.63
N GLN A 320 42.59 -18.04 44.55
CA GLN A 320 43.74 -17.25 44.98
C GLN A 320 43.96 -16.05 44.05
N PHE A 321 43.89 -16.25 42.73
CA PHE A 321 43.90 -15.17 41.74
C PHE A 321 42.70 -14.23 41.90
N SER A 322 41.49 -14.76 42.12
CA SER A 322 40.28 -13.97 42.40
C SER A 322 40.38 -13.21 43.72
N SER A 323 40.96 -13.79 44.77
CA SER A 323 41.17 -13.09 46.04
C SER A 323 42.28 -12.04 45.96
N GLU A 324 43.34 -12.29 45.17
CA GLU A 324 44.42 -11.34 44.94
C GLU A 324 43.99 -10.17 44.05
N ILE A 325 43.18 -10.42 43.02
CA ILE A 325 42.58 -9.36 42.21
C ILE A 325 41.54 -8.61 43.04
N GLY A 326 40.69 -9.34 43.77
CA GLY A 326 39.68 -8.76 44.66
C GLY A 326 40.30 -7.80 45.67
N SER A 327 41.37 -8.22 46.37
CA SER A 327 42.06 -7.37 47.34
C SER A 327 42.73 -6.15 46.69
N LYS A 328 43.35 -6.31 45.51
CA LYS A 328 43.95 -5.19 44.77
C LYS A 328 42.91 -4.16 44.32
N ILE A 329 41.76 -4.61 43.82
CA ILE A 329 40.66 -3.72 43.41
C ILE A 329 40.08 -3.01 44.64
N GLN A 330 39.88 -3.74 45.74
CA GLN A 330 39.44 -3.18 47.02
C GLN A 330 40.41 -2.09 47.53
N ASP A 331 41.71 -2.37 47.53
CA ASP A 331 42.74 -1.41 47.96
C ASP A 331 42.83 -0.21 47.02
N TRP A 332 42.61 -0.40 45.72
CA TRP A 332 42.52 0.70 44.75
C TRP A 332 41.34 1.64 45.06
N PHE A 333 40.15 1.09 45.31
CA PHE A 333 38.99 1.89 45.74
C PHE A 333 39.19 2.55 47.11
N ALA A 334 39.87 1.87 48.04
CA ALA A 334 40.23 2.44 49.33
C ALA A 334 41.12 3.68 49.16
N ASN A 335 42.12 3.59 48.28
CA ASN A 335 43.05 4.69 48.00
C ASN A 335 42.34 5.87 47.31
N ILE A 336 41.43 5.59 46.36
CA ILE A 336 40.60 6.63 45.73
C ILE A 336 39.72 7.32 46.78
N GLY A 337 39.04 6.55 47.64
CA GLY A 337 38.21 7.11 48.69
C GLY A 337 38.99 7.96 49.69
N TYR A 338 40.20 7.52 50.04
CA TYR A 338 41.09 8.28 50.91
C TYR A 338 41.59 9.57 50.23
N PHE A 339 41.93 9.53 48.93
CA PHE A 339 42.34 10.71 48.18
C PHE A 339 41.20 11.73 48.04
N CYS A 340 40.01 11.29 47.65
CA CYS A 340 38.83 12.15 47.47
C CYS A 340 38.39 12.81 48.78
N SER A 341 38.51 12.11 49.91
CA SER A 341 38.16 12.65 51.23
C SER A 341 39.23 13.57 51.80
N LYS A 342 40.51 13.32 51.54
CA LYS A 342 41.62 14.18 51.97
C LYS A 342 41.71 15.48 51.19
N PHE A 343 41.39 15.45 49.89
CA PHE A 343 41.43 16.60 48.99
C PHE A 343 40.10 16.79 48.22
N PRO A 344 39.00 17.14 48.90
CA PRO A 344 37.67 17.24 48.29
C PRO A 344 37.57 18.39 47.28
N GLY A 345 38.20 19.54 47.54
CA GLY A 345 38.17 20.69 46.64
C GLY A 345 38.83 20.41 45.28
N ILE A 346 39.95 19.69 45.27
CA ILE A 346 40.64 19.29 44.04
C ILE A 346 39.78 18.25 43.28
N SER A 347 39.23 17.27 43.98
CA SER A 347 38.44 16.19 43.36
C SER A 347 37.11 16.69 42.76
N ILE A 348 36.42 17.61 43.44
CA ILE A 348 35.19 18.24 42.92
C ILE A 348 35.53 19.22 41.80
N GLY A 349 36.57 20.06 41.97
CA GLY A 349 36.95 21.05 40.96
C GLY A 349 37.39 20.42 39.64
N THR A 350 38.18 19.35 39.69
CA THR A 350 38.62 18.62 38.49
C THR A 350 37.47 17.88 37.80
N SER A 351 36.59 17.21 38.55
CA SER A 351 35.42 16.53 37.96
C SER A 351 34.44 17.51 37.32
N LEU A 352 34.17 18.64 37.97
CA LEU A 352 33.32 19.70 37.40
C LEU A 352 33.94 20.31 36.13
N ALA A 353 35.25 20.57 36.12
CA ALA A 353 35.94 21.09 34.95
C ALA A 353 35.83 20.13 33.75
N VAL A 354 36.03 18.83 33.96
CA VAL A 354 35.88 17.81 32.91
C VAL A 354 34.44 17.78 32.36
N VAL A 355 33.44 17.75 33.26
CA VAL A 355 32.03 17.78 32.87
C VAL A 355 31.72 19.02 32.03
N VAL A 356 32.11 20.21 32.50
CA VAL A 356 31.85 21.46 31.78
C VAL A 356 32.50 21.44 30.39
N LEU A 357 33.74 20.97 30.28
CA LEU A 357 34.44 20.85 29.00
C LEU A 357 33.71 19.91 28.02
N LEU A 358 33.20 18.77 28.49
CA LEU A 358 32.44 17.83 27.66
C LEU A 358 31.06 18.40 27.29
N SER A 359 30.41 19.10 28.21
CA SER A 359 29.11 19.72 28.00
C SER A 359 29.14 20.93 27.04
N LEU A 360 30.30 21.56 26.80
CA LEU A 360 30.44 22.56 25.73
C LEU A 360 30.07 22.00 24.34
N GLY A 361 30.11 20.68 24.16
CA GLY A 361 29.64 20.03 22.95
C GLY A 361 28.16 20.23 22.64
N LEU A 362 27.34 20.60 23.62
CA LEU A 362 25.91 20.85 23.43
C LEU A 362 25.63 22.02 22.46
N PHE A 363 26.57 22.95 22.27
CA PHE A 363 26.43 24.01 21.27
C PHE A 363 26.41 23.49 19.82
N LYS A 364 26.91 22.27 19.59
CA LYS A 364 26.86 21.61 18.27
C LYS A 364 25.74 20.57 18.17
N LEU A 365 24.79 20.57 19.10
CA LEU A 365 23.72 19.57 19.14
C LEU A 365 22.83 19.70 17.89
N GLN A 366 22.76 18.61 17.13
CA GLN A 366 21.85 18.46 16.00
C GLN A 366 20.82 17.36 16.33
N LEU A 367 19.54 17.70 16.20
CA LEU A 367 18.44 16.76 16.39
C LEU A 367 17.97 16.19 15.05
N GLU A 368 17.85 14.86 14.98
CA GLU A 368 17.25 14.16 13.84
C GLU A 368 15.74 14.03 14.08
N THR A 369 14.93 14.56 13.16
CA THR A 369 13.46 14.56 13.22
C THR A 369 12.81 13.82 12.05
N ASP A 370 13.62 13.36 11.08
CA ASP A 370 13.14 12.62 9.93
C ASP A 370 12.83 11.16 10.33
N PRO A 371 11.56 10.70 10.26
CA PRO A 371 11.20 9.36 10.65
C PRO A 371 11.90 8.30 9.79
N VAL A 372 12.08 8.53 8.48
CA VAL A 372 12.66 7.52 7.59
C VAL A 372 14.12 7.26 7.97
N LYS A 373 14.89 8.31 8.24
CA LYS A 373 16.29 8.20 8.68
C LYS A 373 16.44 7.60 10.08
N LEU A 374 15.40 7.70 10.93
CA LEU A 374 15.39 7.10 12.26
C LEU A 374 15.19 5.58 12.20
N TRP A 375 14.32 5.10 11.31
CA TRP A 375 13.88 3.70 11.28
C TRP A 375 14.54 2.84 10.20
N VAL A 376 15.19 3.44 9.19
CA VAL A 376 15.78 2.71 8.06
C VAL A 376 17.29 2.88 8.03
N SER A 377 18.00 1.76 7.92
CA SER A 377 19.47 1.77 7.82
C SER A 377 19.92 2.32 6.46
N PRO A 378 20.94 3.20 6.40
CA PRO A 378 21.47 3.71 5.13
C PRO A 378 22.02 2.62 4.19
N ASN A 379 22.35 1.44 4.74
CA ASN A 379 22.86 0.31 3.95
C ASN A 379 21.74 -0.61 3.43
N ASP A 380 20.50 -0.40 3.83
CA ASP A 380 19.36 -1.22 3.43
C ASP A 380 19.16 -1.15 1.89
N PRO A 381 19.01 -2.29 1.20
CA PRO A 381 18.67 -2.31 -0.23
C PRO A 381 17.41 -1.50 -0.57
N ALA A 382 16.40 -1.47 0.30
CA ALA A 382 15.17 -0.71 0.06
C ALA A 382 15.45 0.80 0.01
N TYR A 383 16.27 1.30 0.93
CA TYR A 383 16.67 2.71 0.96
C TYR A 383 17.51 3.10 -0.26
N LYS A 384 18.42 2.24 -0.69
CA LYS A 384 19.20 2.47 -1.93
C LYS A 384 18.34 2.48 -3.18
N ASN A 385 17.35 1.60 -3.26
CA ASN A 385 16.40 1.57 -4.37
C ASN A 385 15.52 2.82 -4.40
N GLN A 386 15.10 3.31 -3.22
CA GLN A 386 14.38 4.59 -3.10
C GLN A 386 15.25 5.75 -3.62
N GLN A 387 16.51 5.86 -3.15
CA GLN A 387 17.43 6.90 -3.63
C GLN A 387 17.67 6.83 -5.13
N TYR A 388 17.82 5.63 -5.68
CA TYR A 388 17.93 5.43 -7.12
C TYR A 388 16.67 5.92 -7.85
N PHE A 389 15.49 5.56 -7.36
CA PHE A 389 14.22 6.02 -7.92
C PHE A 389 14.14 7.55 -7.91
N GLU A 390 14.38 8.19 -6.77
CA GLU A 390 14.27 9.64 -6.61
C GLU A 390 15.27 10.40 -7.49
N SER A 391 16.48 9.86 -7.67
CA SER A 391 17.50 10.47 -8.54
C SER A 391 17.15 10.43 -10.04
N ASN A 392 16.34 9.46 -10.48
CA ASN A 392 15.99 9.28 -11.90
C ASN A 392 14.59 9.81 -12.25
N PHE A 393 13.66 9.72 -11.30
CA PHE A 393 12.24 10.03 -11.52
C PHE A 393 11.74 11.24 -10.72
N GLY A 394 12.60 11.84 -9.89
CA GLY A 394 12.22 12.90 -8.95
C GLY A 394 11.73 12.34 -7.62
N GLU A 395 11.62 13.22 -6.62
CA GLU A 395 11.09 12.85 -5.31
C GLU A 395 9.63 12.38 -5.42
N TRP A 396 9.24 11.49 -4.50
CA TRP A 396 7.85 11.06 -4.43
C TRP A 396 6.95 12.25 -4.08
N PHE A 397 5.77 12.31 -4.70
CA PHE A 397 4.81 13.38 -4.45
C PHE A 397 4.27 13.35 -3.02
N ARG A 398 3.95 14.53 -2.49
CA ARG A 398 3.21 14.71 -1.24
C ARG A 398 1.73 14.50 -1.52
N ILE A 399 1.05 13.81 -0.61
CA ILE A 399 -0.33 13.35 -0.80
C ILE A 399 -1.22 14.06 0.22
N GLU A 400 -2.13 14.89 -0.26
CA GLU A 400 -3.19 15.49 0.55
C GLU A 400 -4.51 14.82 0.20
N GLN A 401 -5.07 14.09 1.16
CA GLN A 401 -6.24 13.25 0.93
C GLN A 401 -7.39 13.63 1.86
N VAL A 402 -8.60 13.65 1.30
CA VAL A 402 -9.87 13.78 2.03
C VAL A 402 -10.77 12.62 1.67
N ILE A 403 -11.32 11.96 2.68
CA ILE A 403 -12.29 10.88 2.55
C ILE A 403 -13.59 11.36 3.17
N VAL A 404 -14.65 11.36 2.37
CA VAL A 404 -15.99 11.76 2.80
C VAL A 404 -16.86 10.51 2.81
N SER A 405 -17.41 10.17 3.97
CA SER A 405 -18.30 9.03 4.14
C SER A 405 -19.61 9.40 4.82
N SER A 406 -20.64 8.58 4.61
CA SER A 406 -21.91 8.73 5.32
C SER A 406 -21.79 8.23 6.76
N LYS A 407 -22.35 8.96 7.72
CA LYS A 407 -22.37 8.56 9.14
C LYS A 407 -23.33 7.39 9.42
N ASP A 408 -24.38 7.28 8.63
CA ASP A 408 -25.44 6.27 8.78
C ASP A 408 -25.14 4.97 8.00
N ASP A 409 -23.90 4.81 7.51
CA ASP A 409 -23.43 3.65 6.73
C ASP A 409 -24.23 3.40 5.42
N GLY A 410 -25.00 4.39 4.99
CA GLY A 410 -25.74 4.43 3.71
C GLY A 410 -24.96 5.08 2.57
N PRO A 411 -25.57 5.22 1.38
CA PRO A 411 -24.93 5.87 0.24
C PRO A 411 -24.59 7.33 0.53
N VAL A 412 -23.35 7.74 0.24
CA VAL A 412 -22.87 9.11 0.49
C VAL A 412 -23.28 10.09 -0.59
N LEU A 413 -23.50 9.63 -1.83
CA LEU A 413 -23.76 10.53 -2.96
C LEU A 413 -25.24 10.86 -3.09
N ASN A 414 -25.57 12.14 -2.96
CA ASN A 414 -26.83 12.74 -3.37
C ASN A 414 -26.53 14.03 -4.16
N TRP A 415 -27.56 14.61 -4.79
CA TRP A 415 -27.36 15.82 -5.61
C TRP A 415 -26.80 17.01 -4.80
N ASP A 416 -27.25 17.18 -3.56
CA ASP A 416 -26.79 18.27 -2.70
C ASP A 416 -25.30 18.14 -2.35
N ILE A 417 -24.83 16.93 -2.07
CA ILE A 417 -23.43 16.60 -1.77
C ILE A 417 -22.57 16.74 -3.01
N VAL A 418 -23.05 16.30 -4.17
CA VAL A 418 -22.34 16.51 -5.44
C VAL A 418 -22.14 18.01 -5.67
N LYS A 419 -23.21 18.80 -5.60
CA LYS A 419 -23.14 20.26 -5.77
C LYS A 419 -22.23 20.92 -4.74
N TRP A 420 -22.38 20.54 -3.47
CA TRP A 420 -21.53 21.02 -2.38
C TRP A 420 -20.06 20.72 -2.64
N TRP A 421 -19.72 19.50 -3.06
CA TRP A 421 -18.34 19.12 -3.28
C TRP A 421 -17.70 19.87 -4.45
N PHE A 422 -18.43 20.10 -5.56
CA PHE A 422 -17.94 20.96 -6.65
C PHE A 422 -17.59 22.38 -6.17
N ASP A 423 -18.41 22.95 -5.28
CA ASP A 423 -18.12 24.26 -4.67
C ASP A 423 -16.87 24.21 -3.78
N LYS A 424 -16.75 23.19 -2.92
CA LYS A 424 -15.60 23.05 -2.01
C LYS A 424 -14.29 22.77 -2.73
N GLU A 425 -14.32 21.93 -3.77
CA GLU A 425 -13.14 21.63 -4.56
C GLU A 425 -12.60 22.88 -5.27
N SER A 426 -13.48 23.79 -5.72
CA SER A 426 -13.05 25.04 -6.36
C SER A 426 -12.23 25.95 -5.43
N GLN A 427 -12.41 25.82 -4.11
CA GLN A 427 -11.68 26.60 -3.10
C GLN A 427 -10.24 26.13 -2.91
N LEU A 428 -9.91 24.89 -3.31
CA LEU A 428 -8.58 24.29 -3.16
C LEU A 428 -7.48 25.14 -3.81
N GLU A 429 -7.81 25.83 -4.91
CA GLU A 429 -6.86 26.67 -5.65
C GLU A 429 -6.33 27.85 -4.84
N THR A 430 -7.15 28.42 -3.95
CA THR A 430 -6.85 29.67 -3.22
C THR A 430 -6.97 29.53 -1.70
N LEU A 431 -6.69 28.35 -1.14
CA LEU A 431 -6.73 28.12 0.31
C LEU A 431 -5.70 28.93 1.09
N ASN A 432 -4.59 29.29 0.46
CA ASN A 432 -3.51 30.05 1.06
C ASN A 432 -3.33 31.38 0.31
N GLU A 433 -3.09 32.46 1.05
CA GLU A 433 -2.91 33.79 0.47
C GLU A 433 -1.58 33.93 -0.28
N ASN A 434 -0.56 33.17 0.12
CA ASN A 434 0.81 33.29 -0.39
C ASN A 434 1.10 32.35 -1.57
N VAL A 435 0.38 31.22 -1.65
CA VAL A 435 0.68 30.12 -2.58
C VAL A 435 -0.61 29.53 -3.14
N ARG A 436 -0.70 29.40 -4.46
CA ARG A 436 -1.82 28.72 -5.10
C ARG A 436 -1.52 27.24 -5.29
N LEU A 437 -2.57 26.41 -5.36
CA LEU A 437 -2.39 24.99 -5.64
C LEU A 437 -1.70 24.76 -6.98
N SER A 438 -2.06 25.53 -8.01
CA SER A 438 -1.43 25.45 -9.34
C SER A 438 0.07 25.76 -9.37
N ASP A 439 0.64 26.38 -8.35
CA ASP A 439 2.08 26.66 -8.28
C ASP A 439 2.89 25.46 -7.73
N ILE A 440 2.25 24.59 -6.93
CA ILE A 440 2.93 23.50 -6.19
C ILE A 440 2.47 22.10 -6.61
N CYS A 441 1.30 21.97 -7.24
CA CYS A 441 0.72 20.69 -7.59
C CYS A 441 1.57 19.91 -8.62
N PHE A 442 1.43 18.58 -8.60
CA PHE A 442 1.99 17.72 -9.64
C PHE A 442 1.25 17.93 -10.97
N LYS A 443 2.00 18.21 -12.04
CA LYS A 443 1.46 18.44 -13.39
C LYS A 443 2.08 17.44 -14.37
N PRO A 444 1.35 16.40 -14.79
CA PRO A 444 1.91 15.38 -15.67
C PRO A 444 2.15 15.87 -17.11
N LEU A 445 1.43 16.91 -17.54
CA LEU A 445 1.54 17.54 -18.86
C LEU A 445 1.92 19.03 -18.75
N ASP A 446 2.43 19.47 -17.60
CA ASP A 446 2.79 20.87 -17.28
C ASP A 446 1.67 21.93 -17.35
N GLU A 447 0.45 21.57 -17.76
CA GLU A 447 -0.68 22.52 -17.90
C GLU A 447 -1.58 22.58 -16.66
N THR A 448 -2.06 21.42 -16.17
CA THR A 448 -3.05 21.35 -15.08
C THR A 448 -2.63 20.40 -13.96
N CYS A 449 -3.14 20.67 -12.75
CA CYS A 449 -2.88 19.84 -11.57
C CYS A 449 -3.52 18.45 -11.69
N ALA A 450 -2.78 17.43 -11.27
CA ALA A 450 -3.31 16.09 -11.07
C ALA A 450 -4.15 16.03 -9.78
N LEU A 451 -5.41 16.43 -9.91
CA LEU A 451 -6.42 16.28 -8.87
C LEU A 451 -7.21 14.99 -9.13
N GLN A 452 -7.24 14.09 -8.16
CA GLN A 452 -7.99 12.83 -8.25
C GLN A 452 -9.29 12.99 -7.48
N SER A 453 -10.36 13.34 -8.19
CA SER A 453 -11.72 13.52 -7.66
C SER A 453 -12.74 13.15 -8.71
N PHE A 454 -13.96 12.79 -8.31
CA PHE A 454 -15.02 12.43 -9.27
C PHE A 454 -15.52 13.62 -10.09
N THR A 455 -15.31 14.84 -9.60
CA THR A 455 -15.58 16.09 -10.32
C THR A 455 -14.76 16.20 -11.62
N GLN A 456 -13.59 15.55 -11.64
CA GLN A 456 -12.64 15.62 -12.75
C GLN A 456 -13.09 14.78 -13.95
N TYR A 457 -14.05 13.85 -13.77
CA TYR A 457 -14.80 13.29 -14.90
C TYR A 457 -15.58 14.35 -15.70
N PHE A 458 -15.84 15.50 -15.08
CA PHE A 458 -16.51 16.66 -15.67
C PHE A 458 -15.60 17.89 -15.73
N GLN A 459 -14.27 17.69 -15.67
CA GLN A 459 -13.27 18.76 -15.76
C GLN A 459 -13.42 19.84 -14.68
N GLY A 460 -14.04 19.52 -13.54
CA GLY A 460 -14.31 20.47 -12.46
C GLY A 460 -15.49 21.42 -12.73
N ASP A 461 -16.24 21.25 -13.82
CA ASP A 461 -17.41 22.06 -14.15
C ASP A 461 -18.72 21.31 -13.91
N ILE A 462 -19.62 21.92 -13.13
CA ILE A 462 -20.95 21.39 -12.81
C ILE A 462 -22.00 21.73 -13.88
N SER A 463 -21.73 22.65 -14.81
CA SER A 463 -22.73 23.21 -15.75
C SER A 463 -23.49 22.16 -16.58
N GLY A 464 -22.84 21.02 -16.86
CA GLY A 464 -23.43 19.89 -17.60
C GLY A 464 -24.25 18.91 -16.75
N LEU A 465 -24.32 19.09 -15.43
CA LEU A 465 -24.98 18.20 -14.48
C LEU A 465 -26.26 18.83 -13.91
N THR A 466 -27.30 18.00 -13.78
CA THR A 466 -28.59 18.35 -13.17
C THR A 466 -28.99 17.27 -12.18
N GLU A 467 -29.89 17.60 -11.26
CA GLU A 467 -30.46 16.68 -10.26
C GLU A 467 -31.00 15.37 -10.87
N THR A 468 -31.49 15.43 -12.10
CA THR A 468 -32.06 14.29 -12.81
C THR A 468 -31.03 13.46 -13.59
N ASN A 469 -29.89 14.02 -13.99
CA ASN A 469 -28.95 13.37 -14.90
C ASN A 469 -27.59 13.02 -14.27
N TRP A 470 -27.24 13.59 -13.11
CA TRP A 470 -25.90 13.44 -12.54
C TRP A 470 -25.55 11.98 -12.27
N LYS A 471 -26.53 11.20 -11.79
CA LYS A 471 -26.35 9.81 -11.40
C LYS A 471 -26.01 8.92 -12.60
N SER A 472 -26.72 9.07 -13.71
CA SER A 472 -26.48 8.27 -14.92
C SER A 472 -25.18 8.68 -15.62
N LYS A 473 -24.88 9.98 -15.68
CA LYS A 473 -23.63 10.48 -16.23
C LYS A 473 -22.42 10.03 -15.42
N LEU A 474 -22.48 10.14 -14.09
CA LEU A 474 -21.40 9.69 -13.21
C LEU A 474 -21.20 8.18 -13.31
N GLN A 475 -22.28 7.38 -13.32
CA GLN A 475 -22.17 5.94 -13.53
C GLN A 475 -21.55 5.60 -14.90
N SER A 476 -21.92 6.32 -15.97
CA SER A 476 -21.33 6.11 -17.29
C SER A 476 -19.82 6.39 -17.31
N CYS A 477 -19.34 7.37 -16.55
CA CYS A 477 -17.91 7.64 -16.41
C CYS A 477 -17.21 6.59 -15.55
N VAL A 478 -17.86 6.07 -14.51
CA VAL A 478 -17.33 4.98 -13.70
C VAL A 478 -17.20 3.68 -14.51
N ASP A 479 -18.20 3.37 -15.32
CA ASP A 479 -18.20 2.20 -16.19
C ASP A 479 -17.20 2.33 -17.34
N SER A 480 -16.95 3.56 -17.82
CA SER A 480 -16.02 3.83 -18.93
C SER A 480 -15.22 5.14 -18.74
N PRO A 481 -14.20 5.14 -17.86
CA PRO A 481 -13.44 6.36 -17.51
C PRO A 481 -12.74 7.05 -18.68
N VAL A 482 -12.44 6.29 -19.73
CA VAL A 482 -11.79 6.78 -20.96
C VAL A 482 -12.61 7.85 -21.67
N ASN A 483 -13.94 7.81 -21.55
CA ASN A 483 -14.82 8.80 -22.17
C ASN A 483 -14.95 10.09 -21.34
N CYS A 484 -14.44 10.09 -20.10
CA CYS A 484 -14.56 11.18 -19.16
C CYS A 484 -13.17 11.59 -18.66
N LEU A 485 -12.29 11.95 -19.60
CA LEU A 485 -10.93 12.35 -19.26
C LEU A 485 -10.92 13.71 -18.56
N PRO A 486 -10.12 13.85 -17.49
CA PRO A 486 -9.88 15.13 -16.85
C PRO A 486 -8.98 16.01 -17.73
N THR A 487 -8.77 17.26 -17.30
CA THR A 487 -7.93 18.23 -18.04
C THR A 487 -6.50 17.73 -18.25
N PHE A 488 -5.96 16.95 -17.31
CA PHE A 488 -4.62 16.35 -17.39
C PHE A 488 -4.58 15.02 -18.18
N GLN A 489 -5.66 14.65 -18.87
CA GLN A 489 -5.77 13.52 -19.82
C GLN A 489 -5.48 12.10 -19.28
N GLN A 490 -5.30 11.93 -17.97
CA GLN A 490 -5.12 10.60 -17.38
C GLN A 490 -6.47 10.06 -16.87
N PRO A 491 -6.90 8.85 -17.29
CA PRO A 491 -8.17 8.29 -16.85
C PRO A 491 -8.14 7.96 -15.35
N LEU A 492 -9.16 8.40 -14.63
CA LEU A 492 -9.32 8.10 -13.21
C LEU A 492 -10.05 6.78 -13.04
N LYS A 493 -9.47 5.85 -12.28
CA LYS A 493 -10.13 4.57 -12.02
C LYS A 493 -11.16 4.72 -10.90
N PRO A 494 -12.32 4.04 -10.96
CA PRO A 494 -13.33 4.15 -9.91
C PRO A 494 -12.82 3.75 -8.51
N ASN A 495 -11.94 2.74 -8.44
CA ASN A 495 -11.44 2.18 -7.19
C ASN A 495 -10.50 3.11 -6.39
N ILE A 496 -10.00 4.20 -7.01
CA ILE A 496 -9.25 5.24 -6.29
C ILE A 496 -10.15 6.38 -5.80
N LEU A 497 -11.38 6.47 -6.32
CA LEU A 497 -12.33 7.54 -6.02
C LEU A 497 -13.48 7.07 -5.12
N PHE A 498 -13.88 5.80 -5.18
CA PHE A 498 -15.06 5.26 -4.51
C PHE A 498 -14.79 3.90 -3.89
N ASP A 499 -15.50 3.60 -2.80
CA ASP A 499 -15.51 2.28 -2.14
C ASP A 499 -16.24 1.20 -2.97
N SER A 500 -17.19 1.60 -3.82
CA SER A 500 -17.96 0.70 -4.70
C SER A 500 -18.08 1.27 -6.11
N ASN A 501 -18.13 0.39 -7.11
CA ASN A 501 -18.35 0.76 -8.52
C ASN A 501 -19.82 1.14 -8.81
N ASP A 502 -20.77 0.76 -7.96
CA ASP A 502 -22.14 1.29 -8.06
C ASP A 502 -22.25 2.56 -7.25
N ILE A 503 -22.37 3.69 -7.96
CA ILE A 503 -22.49 5.03 -7.39
C ILE A 503 -23.69 5.15 -6.46
N SER A 504 -24.74 4.34 -6.67
CA SER A 504 -25.94 4.31 -5.83
C SER A 504 -25.69 3.72 -4.45
N GLN A 505 -24.65 2.90 -4.30
CA GLN A 505 -24.33 2.14 -3.10
C GLN A 505 -22.99 2.57 -2.48
N ALA A 506 -22.28 3.51 -3.12
CA ALA A 506 -21.00 4.01 -2.63
C ALA A 506 -21.19 4.70 -1.28
N LYS A 507 -20.53 4.18 -0.24
CA LYS A 507 -20.59 4.70 1.14
C LYS A 507 -19.59 5.81 1.42
N ALA A 508 -18.55 5.89 0.61
CA ALA A 508 -17.51 6.88 0.70
C ALA A 508 -16.97 7.25 -0.69
N PHE A 509 -16.51 8.49 -0.82
CA PHE A 509 -15.66 8.91 -1.91
C PHE A 509 -14.37 9.51 -1.36
N THR A 510 -13.33 9.45 -2.17
CA THR A 510 -11.97 9.90 -1.83
C THR A 510 -11.52 10.94 -2.84
N VAL A 511 -10.94 12.01 -2.31
CA VAL A 511 -10.28 13.04 -3.10
C VAL A 511 -8.83 13.13 -2.70
N THR A 512 -7.96 13.07 -3.70
CA THR A 512 -6.52 13.09 -3.51
C THR A 512 -5.92 14.20 -4.36
N VAL A 513 -5.28 15.16 -3.69
CA VAL A 513 -4.44 16.18 -4.30
C VAL A 513 -3.01 15.65 -4.30
N LEU A 514 -2.30 15.85 -5.41
CA LEU A 514 -0.90 15.49 -5.54
C LEU A 514 -0.07 16.76 -5.64
N VAL A 515 0.87 16.93 -4.71
CA VAL A 515 1.77 18.08 -4.64
C VAL A 515 3.21 17.62 -4.85
N ASN A 516 4.00 18.38 -5.61
CA ASN A 516 5.41 18.01 -5.81
C ASN A 516 6.18 18.12 -4.50
N SER A 517 7.12 17.20 -4.29
CA SER A 517 8.12 17.31 -3.23
C SER A 517 9.42 17.88 -3.78
N ASP A 518 10.04 18.76 -2.99
CA ASP A 518 11.41 19.22 -3.18
C ASP A 518 12.02 19.45 -1.80
N THR A 519 12.81 18.49 -1.31
CA THR A 519 13.49 18.59 -0.02
C THR A 519 14.75 19.46 -0.07
N GLN A 520 15.25 19.81 -1.25
CA GLN A 520 16.46 20.63 -1.39
C GLN A 520 16.15 22.13 -1.35
N ASN A 521 14.93 22.52 -1.76
CA ASN A 521 14.48 23.90 -1.79
C ASN A 521 13.66 24.26 -0.55
N GLU A 522 14.32 24.78 0.50
CA GLU A 522 13.69 25.15 1.76
C GLU A 522 12.50 26.12 1.61
N ASN A 523 12.56 27.06 0.66
CA ASN A 523 11.48 28.02 0.43
C ASN A 523 10.25 27.34 -0.16
N TYR A 524 10.46 26.46 -1.15
CA TYR A 524 9.39 25.65 -1.71
C TYR A 524 8.75 24.76 -0.63
N THR A 525 9.56 24.03 0.14
CA THR A 525 9.05 23.17 1.22
C THR A 525 8.23 23.97 2.25
N SER A 526 8.72 25.14 2.67
CA SER A 526 8.01 25.99 3.64
C SER A 526 6.68 26.50 3.10
N ASN A 527 6.64 26.88 1.83
CA ASN A 527 5.42 27.32 1.15
C ASN A 527 4.41 26.18 1.03
N THR A 528 4.86 24.97 0.68
CA THR A 528 4.01 23.78 0.63
C THR A 528 3.46 23.43 2.01
N ILE A 529 4.29 23.46 3.06
CA ILE A 529 3.83 23.23 4.44
C ILE A 529 2.78 24.27 4.85
N SER A 530 2.97 25.54 4.48
CA SER A 530 1.96 26.58 4.75
C SER A 530 0.63 26.29 4.03
N TYR A 531 0.66 25.77 2.80
CA TYR A 531 -0.54 25.34 2.09
C TYR A 531 -1.20 24.14 2.78
N GLU A 532 -0.44 23.14 3.21
CA GLU A 532 -0.95 21.98 3.94
C GLU A 532 -1.66 22.37 5.24
N HIS A 533 -1.16 23.36 5.98
CA HIS A 533 -1.83 23.86 7.18
C HIS A 533 -3.18 24.51 6.84
N SER A 534 -3.24 25.29 5.75
CA SER A 534 -4.50 25.83 5.24
C SER A 534 -5.46 24.72 4.81
N PHE A 535 -4.95 23.66 4.19
CA PHE A 535 -5.72 22.49 3.77
C PHE A 535 -6.31 21.73 4.95
N GLN A 536 -5.53 21.46 6.00
CA GLN A 536 -6.01 20.82 7.23
C GLN A 536 -7.13 21.64 7.88
N LYS A 537 -6.95 22.96 7.96
CA LYS A 537 -7.97 23.87 8.52
C LYS A 537 -9.25 23.83 7.68
N TRP A 538 -9.13 23.96 6.36
CA TRP A 538 -10.26 23.86 5.44
C TRP A 538 -10.99 22.52 5.59
N ALA A 539 -10.27 21.40 5.63
CA ALA A 539 -10.85 20.07 5.77
C ALA A 539 -11.56 19.88 7.13
N ALA A 540 -11.01 20.43 8.21
CA ALA A 540 -11.67 20.45 9.52
C ALA A 540 -12.98 21.26 9.50
N ASP A 541 -12.99 22.40 8.80
CA ASP A 541 -14.17 23.26 8.69
C ASP A 541 -15.33 22.56 7.92
N LEU A 542 -15.02 21.68 6.97
CA LEU A 542 -16.04 20.88 6.25
C LEU A 542 -16.87 20.00 7.21
N GLN A 543 -16.25 19.44 8.24
CA GLN A 543 -16.92 18.54 9.20
C GLN A 543 -17.95 19.30 10.04
N THR A 544 -17.67 20.57 10.34
CA THR A 544 -18.60 21.48 11.04
C THR A 544 -19.77 21.92 10.16
N GLU A 545 -19.58 22.01 8.85
CA GLU A 545 -20.63 22.44 7.91
C GLU A 545 -21.66 21.34 7.65
N TYR A 546 -21.22 20.08 7.53
CA TYR A 546 -22.08 18.91 7.33
C TYR A 546 -21.95 17.88 8.45
N PRO A 547 -22.72 17.99 9.54
CA PRO A 547 -22.60 17.09 10.71
C PRO A 547 -23.05 15.64 10.44
N ASN A 548 -23.78 15.42 9.34
CA ASN A 548 -24.25 14.10 8.91
C ASN A 548 -23.21 13.33 8.07
N LEU A 549 -22.13 14.00 7.65
CA LEU A 549 -21.00 13.39 6.99
C LEU A 549 -19.88 13.14 7.99
N ASN A 550 -19.08 12.12 7.70
CA ASN A 550 -17.83 11.87 8.39
C ASN A 550 -16.69 12.20 7.43
N ILE A 551 -15.83 13.13 7.83
CA ILE A 551 -14.74 13.64 7.00
C ILE A 551 -13.42 13.28 7.68
N ALA A 552 -12.66 12.43 7.02
CA ALA A 552 -11.29 12.12 7.41
C ALA A 552 -10.34 12.79 6.41
N TYR A 553 -9.22 13.33 6.91
CA TYR A 553 -8.22 13.96 6.05
C TYR A 553 -6.81 13.66 6.55
N SER A 554 -5.84 13.70 5.64
CA SER A 554 -4.42 13.61 5.96
C SER A 554 -3.61 14.45 4.98
N THR A 555 -2.54 15.06 5.47
CA THR A 555 -1.49 15.73 4.69
C THR A 555 -0.16 15.05 5.00
N GLU A 556 0.90 15.36 4.25
CA GLU A 556 2.22 14.77 4.52
C GLU A 556 2.80 15.25 5.85
N ILE A 557 2.53 16.50 6.24
CA ILE A 557 3.02 17.09 7.49
C ILE A 557 2.27 16.61 8.75
N SER A 558 1.03 16.11 8.63
CA SER A 558 0.16 15.76 9.78
C SER A 558 0.82 14.76 10.73
N LEU A 559 1.48 13.72 10.20
CA LEU A 559 2.16 12.71 11.01
C LEU A 559 3.28 13.32 11.85
N LYS A 560 4.05 14.25 11.27
CA LYS A 560 5.15 14.93 11.97
C LYS A 560 4.63 15.86 13.06
N GLU A 561 3.51 16.53 12.83
CA GLU A 561 2.89 17.44 13.80
C GLU A 561 2.28 16.67 14.98
N GLU A 562 1.48 15.63 14.71
CA GLU A 562 0.84 14.82 15.75
C GLU A 562 1.88 14.14 16.65
N LEU A 563 2.99 13.65 16.07
CA LEU A 563 4.12 13.12 16.84
C LEU A 563 4.76 14.18 17.75
N ASN A 564 5.03 15.38 17.23
CA ASN A 564 5.62 16.47 18.02
C ASN A 564 4.66 16.99 19.11
N GLN A 565 3.35 17.02 18.83
CA GLN A 565 2.33 17.42 19.79
C GLN A 565 2.26 16.43 20.96
N SER A 566 2.28 15.12 20.68
CA SER A 566 2.32 14.09 21.73
C SER A 566 3.54 14.29 22.65
N SER A 567 4.74 14.45 22.08
CA SER A 567 5.98 14.63 22.87
C SER A 567 5.95 15.86 23.79
N ASN A 568 5.34 16.97 23.36
CA ASN A 568 5.21 18.16 24.20
C ASN A 568 4.32 17.93 25.44
N THR A 569 3.31 17.07 25.34
CA THR A 569 2.48 16.70 26.49
C THR A 569 3.23 15.81 27.48
N ASP A 570 4.08 14.91 26.97
CA ASP A 570 4.86 13.98 27.79
C ASP A 570 5.95 14.68 28.61
N ILE A 571 6.59 15.73 28.07
CA ILE A 571 7.64 16.51 28.78
C ILE A 571 7.15 17.00 30.16
N LYS A 572 5.89 17.44 30.27
CA LYS A 572 5.34 17.92 31.56
C LYS A 572 5.22 16.78 32.58
N THR A 573 4.70 15.63 32.15
CA THR A 573 4.56 14.43 32.99
C THR A 573 5.93 13.93 33.45
N ILE A 574 6.91 13.93 32.54
CA ILE A 574 8.30 13.56 32.81
C ILE A 574 8.93 14.52 33.85
N ALA A 575 8.73 15.83 33.72
CA ALA A 575 9.25 16.79 34.70
C ALA A 575 8.67 16.57 36.11
N ILE A 576 7.37 16.25 36.21
CA ILE A 576 6.71 15.92 37.47
C ILE A 576 7.28 14.62 38.06
N SER A 577 7.48 13.58 37.24
CA SER A 577 8.03 12.30 37.72
C SER A 577 9.46 12.47 38.26
N TYR A 578 10.29 13.29 37.61
CA TYR A 578 11.61 13.66 38.12
C TYR A 578 11.54 14.42 39.44
N LEU A 579 10.61 15.35 39.60
CA LEU A 579 10.42 16.09 40.85
C LEU A 579 10.01 15.14 42.00
N VAL A 580 9.11 14.19 41.74
CA VAL A 580 8.69 13.20 42.73
C VAL A 580 9.84 12.26 43.11
N MET A 581 10.59 11.75 42.12
CA MET A 581 11.79 10.94 42.38
C MET A 581 12.85 11.72 43.17
N PHE A 582 13.02 13.02 42.87
CA PHE A 582 13.91 13.90 43.61
C PHE A 582 13.53 14.01 45.09
N ILE A 583 12.25 14.24 45.37
CA ILE A 583 11.73 14.31 46.73
C ILE A 583 11.93 12.97 47.44
N TYR A 584 11.61 11.86 46.77
CA TYR A 584 11.81 10.52 47.31
C TYR A 584 13.28 10.25 47.67
N ALA A 585 14.22 10.49 46.74
CA ALA A 585 15.64 10.25 46.97
C ALA A 585 16.18 11.10 48.14
N SER A 586 15.77 12.37 48.21
CA SER A 586 16.17 13.29 49.28
C SER A 586 15.64 12.89 50.65
N LEU A 587 14.41 12.34 50.72
CA LEU A 587 13.80 11.85 51.96
C LEU A 587 14.39 10.50 52.40
N ALA A 588 14.57 9.57 51.47
CA ALA A 588 15.07 8.22 51.77
C ALA A 588 16.54 8.23 52.23
N LEU A 589 17.40 9.09 51.66
CA LEU A 589 18.77 9.31 52.14
C LEU A 589 18.83 10.05 53.49
N GLY A 590 17.76 10.74 53.87
CA GLY A 590 17.65 11.56 55.08
C GLY A 590 17.42 10.77 56.37
N GLY A 591 17.12 9.47 56.30
CA GLY A 591 17.05 8.53 57.43
C GLY A 591 15.93 8.76 58.46
N LYS A 592 15.36 9.97 58.58
CA LYS A 592 14.24 10.28 59.48
C LYS A 592 13.19 11.15 58.78
N LEU A 593 11.93 10.70 58.80
CA LEU A 593 10.79 11.51 58.36
C LEU A 593 10.70 12.79 59.21
N PRO A 594 10.47 13.96 58.59
CA PRO A 594 10.35 15.20 59.34
C PRO A 594 9.16 15.10 60.30
N SER A 595 9.43 15.23 61.61
CA SER A 595 8.37 15.49 62.58
C SER A 595 7.86 16.93 62.39
N ALA A 596 6.67 17.26 62.92
CA ALA A 596 5.97 18.55 62.72
C ALA A 596 6.78 19.82 63.07
N ASN A 597 7.95 19.68 63.70
CA ASN A 597 8.88 20.77 63.98
C ASN A 597 9.81 21.05 62.78
N LEU A 598 9.82 22.31 62.30
CA LEU A 598 10.67 22.79 61.21
C LEU A 598 12.18 22.51 61.42
N TYR A 599 12.64 22.43 62.67
CA TYR A 599 14.01 22.06 63.03
C TYR A 599 14.39 20.61 62.64
N SER A 600 13.40 19.73 62.47
CA SER A 600 13.61 18.37 61.97
C SER A 600 14.07 18.33 60.51
N LEU A 601 13.78 19.36 59.71
CA LEU A 601 14.26 19.49 58.33
C LEU A 601 15.77 19.76 58.25
N VAL A 602 16.37 20.33 59.30
CA VAL A 602 17.83 20.55 59.35
C VAL A 602 18.58 19.23 59.57
N LYS A 603 17.92 18.21 60.13
CA LYS A 603 18.48 16.86 60.28
C LYS A 603 18.33 15.99 59.05
N THR A 604 17.57 16.42 58.04
CA THR A 604 17.46 15.67 56.78
C THR A 604 18.69 15.97 55.92
N ARG A 605 19.26 14.91 55.32
CA ARG A 605 20.45 15.00 54.46
C ARG A 605 20.08 15.47 53.04
N PHE A 606 19.32 16.55 52.95
CA PHE A 606 18.75 17.08 51.72
C PHE A 606 19.83 17.51 50.70
N THR A 607 20.91 18.11 51.17
CA THR A 607 22.04 18.52 50.33
C THR A 607 22.71 17.35 49.61
N LEU A 608 22.72 16.17 50.24
CA LEU A 608 23.29 14.95 49.66
C LEU A 608 22.39 14.44 48.52
N GLY A 609 21.07 14.39 48.72
CA GLY A 609 20.10 14.04 47.68
C GLY A 609 20.13 15.01 46.49
N PHE A 610 20.22 16.32 46.76
CA PHE A 610 20.33 17.34 45.72
C PHE A 610 21.62 17.27 44.92
N SER A 611 22.76 17.09 45.60
CA SER A 611 24.05 16.92 44.93
C SER A 611 24.09 15.66 44.07
N SER A 612 23.44 14.58 44.52
CA SER A 612 23.35 13.31 43.78
C SER A 612 22.69 13.47 42.42
N ILE A 613 21.58 14.19 42.37
CA ILE A 613 20.81 14.38 41.13
C ILE A 613 21.53 15.35 40.19
N ILE A 614 22.17 16.39 40.72
CA ILE A 614 23.02 17.29 39.92
C ILE A 614 24.15 16.49 39.25
N ILE A 615 24.85 15.61 39.99
CA ILE A 615 25.93 14.81 39.42
C ILE A 615 25.43 13.92 38.27
N ILE A 616 24.26 13.32 38.42
CA ILE A 616 23.64 12.48 37.39
C ILE A 616 23.28 13.30 36.14
N LEU A 617 22.63 14.45 36.31
CA LEU A 617 22.26 15.33 35.18
C LEU A 617 23.51 15.89 34.46
N LEU A 618 24.54 16.25 35.21
CA LEU A 618 25.83 16.68 34.68
C LEU A 618 26.52 15.56 33.87
N SER A 619 26.45 14.32 34.34
CA SER A 619 26.95 13.16 33.60
C SER A 619 26.19 12.94 32.29
N VAL A 620 24.85 13.02 32.30
CA VAL A 620 24.02 12.91 31.08
C VAL A 620 24.35 14.02 30.07
N THR A 621 24.43 15.27 30.53
CA THR A 621 24.77 16.41 29.66
C THR A 621 26.17 16.33 29.08
N ALA A 622 27.16 15.89 29.87
CA ALA A 622 28.53 15.65 29.41
C ALA A 622 28.59 14.55 28.34
N SER A 623 27.84 13.46 28.51
CA SER A 623 27.73 12.37 27.52
C SER A 623 27.14 12.87 26.20
N VAL A 624 26.01 13.57 26.25
CA VAL A 624 25.39 14.15 25.04
C VAL A 624 26.31 15.16 24.36
N GLY A 625 26.98 16.02 25.14
CA GLY A 625 27.94 16.99 24.62
C GLY A 625 29.13 16.32 23.92
N PHE A 626 29.73 15.29 24.54
CA PHE A 626 30.84 14.53 23.96
C PHE A 626 30.47 13.93 22.59
N PHE A 627 29.31 13.27 22.48
CA PHE A 627 28.88 12.69 21.21
C PHE A 627 28.50 13.74 20.17
N SER A 628 28.01 14.89 20.62
CA SER A 628 27.76 16.02 19.73
C SER A 628 29.05 16.60 19.15
N ILE A 629 30.17 16.57 19.89
CA ILE A 629 31.50 16.96 19.38
C ILE A 629 31.98 15.97 18.31
N ILE A 630 31.70 14.69 18.48
CA ILE A 630 32.01 13.63 17.50
C ILE A 630 31.14 13.74 16.24
N GLY A 631 30.05 14.52 16.27
CA GLY A 631 29.16 14.73 15.14
C GLY A 631 28.03 13.71 15.04
N LEU A 632 27.71 12.99 16.13
CA LEU A 632 26.57 12.09 16.16
C LEU A 632 25.28 12.87 16.42
N ARG A 633 24.35 12.84 15.45
CA ARG A 633 23.01 13.40 15.60
C ARG A 633 22.27 12.72 16.75
N SER A 634 21.50 13.50 17.50
CA SER A 634 20.71 13.05 18.63
C SER A 634 19.23 12.94 18.24
N THR A 635 18.50 12.04 18.87
CA THR A 635 17.08 11.82 18.58
C THR A 635 16.23 12.28 19.77
N LEU A 636 14.95 12.57 19.55
CA LEU A 636 14.03 12.96 20.64
C LEU A 636 13.87 11.85 21.69
N ILE A 637 13.80 10.58 21.26
CA ILE A 637 13.71 9.39 22.14
C ILE A 637 14.88 9.32 23.15
N ILE A 638 16.08 9.70 22.72
CA ILE A 638 17.29 9.72 23.56
C ILE A 638 17.16 10.78 24.66
N ALA A 639 16.58 11.94 24.35
CA ALA A 639 16.38 13.02 25.32
C ALA A 639 15.37 12.63 26.41
N GLU A 640 14.41 11.77 26.10
CA GLU A 640 13.38 11.30 27.04
C GLU A 640 13.85 10.11 27.89
N VAL A 641 14.41 9.07 27.26
CA VAL A 641 14.67 7.77 27.92
C VAL A 641 15.99 7.74 28.70
N ILE A 642 17.06 8.36 28.17
CA ILE A 642 18.39 8.26 28.79
C ILE A 642 18.44 8.86 30.20
N PRO A 643 17.90 10.07 30.45
CA PRO A 643 17.98 10.65 31.79
C PRO A 643 17.26 9.78 32.83
N PHE A 644 16.18 9.09 32.44
CA PHE A 644 15.42 8.24 33.35
C PHE A 644 16.21 6.97 33.71
N LEU A 645 16.75 6.30 32.69
CA LEU A 645 17.55 5.09 32.86
C LEU A 645 18.79 5.38 33.71
N VAL A 646 19.52 6.45 33.39
CA VAL A 646 20.76 6.82 34.11
C VAL A 646 20.45 7.26 35.53
N LEU A 647 19.32 7.93 35.77
CA LEU A 647 18.89 8.31 37.11
C LEU A 647 18.58 7.10 37.98
N ALA A 648 17.78 6.14 37.49
CA ALA A 648 17.44 4.94 38.23
C ALA A 648 18.69 4.16 38.68
N ILE A 649 19.67 4.06 37.79
CA ILE A 649 20.91 3.33 38.03
C ILE A 649 21.90 4.13 38.88
N GLY A 650 22.01 5.45 38.65
CA GLY A 650 22.94 6.32 39.35
C GLY A 650 22.57 6.52 40.81
N ILE A 651 21.28 6.67 41.09
CA ILE A 651 20.76 6.83 42.46
C ILE A 651 21.05 5.58 43.31
N ASP A 652 20.86 4.36 42.77
CA ASP A 652 21.10 3.11 43.50
C ASP A 652 22.54 2.99 44.02
N ASN A 653 23.53 3.29 43.16
CA ASN A 653 24.94 3.30 43.56
C ASN A 653 25.22 4.29 44.69
N ILE A 654 24.59 5.48 44.67
CA ILE A 654 24.76 6.49 45.71
C ILE A 654 24.13 6.02 47.02
N PHE A 655 22.93 5.41 46.98
CA PHE A 655 22.30 4.81 48.16
C PHE A 655 23.18 3.76 48.81
N LEU A 656 23.76 2.85 48.03
CA LEU A 656 24.66 1.82 48.52
C LEU A 656 25.88 2.42 49.24
N ILE A 657 26.55 3.40 48.62
CA ILE A 657 27.73 4.06 49.22
C ILE A 657 27.37 4.79 50.53
N VAL A 658 26.26 5.52 50.55
CA VAL A 658 25.81 6.28 51.73
C VAL A 658 25.40 5.35 52.87
N HIS A 659 24.73 4.23 52.56
CA HIS A 659 24.31 3.25 53.55
C HIS A 659 25.52 2.58 54.22
N GLU A 660 26.51 2.13 53.45
CA GLU A 660 27.72 1.51 54.02
C GLU A 660 28.56 2.51 54.82
N LEU A 661 28.65 3.76 54.35
CA LEU A 661 29.30 4.80 55.12
C LEU A 661 28.60 5.02 56.49
N HIS A 662 27.27 4.89 56.53
CA HIS A 662 26.51 4.95 57.78
C HIS A 662 26.83 3.76 58.68
N VAL A 663 26.78 2.53 58.16
CA VAL A 663 27.07 1.30 58.91
C VAL A 663 28.48 1.33 59.50
N ILE A 664 29.48 1.72 58.71
CA ILE A 664 30.88 1.83 59.18
C ILE A 664 31.03 2.96 60.21
N SER A 665 30.31 4.07 60.04
CA SER A 665 30.36 5.20 60.97
C SER A 665 29.73 4.90 62.32
N GLU A 666 28.70 4.05 62.37
CA GLU A 666 28.11 3.56 63.62
C GLU A 666 28.99 2.49 64.28
N GLY A 667 29.57 1.57 63.50
CA GLY A 667 30.44 0.51 64.01
C GLY A 667 31.79 1.01 64.53
N ASN A 668 32.36 2.05 63.92
CA ASN A 668 33.69 2.59 64.26
C ASN A 668 33.68 4.12 64.44
N PRO A 669 33.08 4.65 65.51
CA PRO A 669 32.90 6.09 65.72
C PRO A 669 34.18 6.85 66.09
N ASN A 670 35.31 6.17 66.30
CA ASN A 670 36.59 6.77 66.67
C ASN A 670 37.57 6.94 65.50
N LEU A 671 37.28 6.37 64.32
CA LEU A 671 38.15 6.51 63.14
C LEU A 671 37.98 7.89 62.50
N ALA A 672 39.04 8.43 61.89
CA ALA A 672 38.95 9.67 61.12
C ALA A 672 37.99 9.52 59.92
N LEU A 673 37.30 10.60 59.52
CA LEU A 673 36.26 10.56 58.49
C LEU A 673 36.80 10.05 57.13
N GLU A 674 38.03 10.43 56.80
CA GLU A 674 38.72 10.05 55.57
C GLU A 674 38.93 8.54 55.50
N VAL A 675 39.25 7.93 56.65
CA VAL A 675 39.44 6.48 56.78
C VAL A 675 38.12 5.74 56.68
N ARG A 676 37.03 6.30 57.23
CA ARG A 676 35.69 5.71 57.11
C ARG A 676 35.19 5.71 55.67
N ILE A 677 35.38 6.82 54.94
CA ILE A 677 35.04 6.93 53.52
C ILE A 677 35.88 5.96 52.69
N SER A 678 37.18 5.84 53.00
CA SER A 678 38.08 4.87 52.36
C SER A 678 37.61 3.41 52.59
N GLN A 679 37.22 3.06 53.81
CA GLN A 679 36.71 1.72 54.14
C GLN A 679 35.36 1.42 53.48
N ALA A 680 34.44 2.40 53.41
CA ALA A 680 33.17 2.24 52.71
C ALA A 680 33.36 1.97 51.21
N LEU A 681 34.23 2.74 50.55
CA LEU A 681 34.57 2.51 49.14
C LEU A 681 35.34 1.20 48.92
N LYS A 682 36.17 0.77 49.88
CA LYS A 682 36.84 -0.54 49.84
C LYS A 682 35.83 -1.69 49.76
N HIS A 683 34.71 -1.60 50.49
CA HIS A 683 33.70 -2.67 50.55
C HIS A 683 32.75 -2.63 49.34
N ILE A 684 32.22 -1.47 48.97
CA ILE A 684 31.17 -1.34 47.94
C ILE A 684 31.68 -0.99 46.54
N GLY A 685 32.80 -0.27 46.44
CA GLY A 685 33.36 0.19 45.17
C GLY A 685 33.52 -0.91 44.10
N PRO A 686 34.07 -2.10 44.43
CA PRO A 686 34.17 -3.20 43.47
C PRO A 686 32.82 -3.68 42.93
N SER A 687 31.77 -3.71 43.75
CA SER A 687 30.43 -4.14 43.33
C SER A 687 29.80 -3.15 42.34
N CYS A 688 29.86 -1.85 42.67
CA CYS A 688 29.41 -0.77 41.80
C CYS A 688 30.18 -0.77 40.47
N PHE A 689 31.48 -1.06 40.48
CA PHE A 689 32.31 -1.14 39.27
C PHE A 689 32.01 -2.36 38.39
N ILE A 690 31.73 -3.52 38.98
CA ILE A 690 31.33 -4.71 38.21
C ILE A 690 29.97 -4.48 37.56
N SER A 691 29.00 -3.94 38.31
CA SER A 691 27.70 -3.51 37.76
C SER A 691 27.89 -2.47 36.67
N ALA A 692 28.74 -1.46 36.94
CA ALA A 692 29.52 -0.62 36.02
C ALA A 692 29.69 -1.20 34.61
N VAL A 693 30.71 -2.06 34.55
CA VAL A 693 31.23 -2.72 33.36
C VAL A 693 30.20 -3.61 32.69
N LEU A 694 29.43 -4.40 33.45
CA LEU A 694 28.44 -5.30 32.87
C LEU A 694 27.38 -4.54 32.06
N GLN A 695 26.87 -3.43 32.59
CA GLN A 695 25.89 -2.64 31.84
C GLN A 695 26.52 -2.00 30.60
N VAL A 696 27.75 -1.48 30.70
CA VAL A 696 28.47 -0.94 29.53
C VAL A 696 28.66 -2.02 28.46
N CYS A 697 29.06 -3.23 28.84
CA CYS A 697 29.19 -4.35 27.90
C CYS A 697 27.85 -4.72 27.27
N MET A 698 26.76 -4.74 28.03
CA MET A 698 25.42 -5.04 27.50
C MET A 698 24.94 -3.96 26.53
N PHE A 699 25.14 -2.68 26.85
CA PHE A 699 24.83 -1.59 25.94
C PHE A 699 25.71 -1.60 24.70
N LEU A 700 27.01 -1.93 24.81
CA LEU A 700 27.88 -2.10 23.64
C LEU A 700 27.43 -3.27 22.75
N LEU A 701 27.01 -4.40 23.32
CA LEU A 701 26.46 -5.51 22.55
C LEU A 701 25.20 -5.10 21.78
N ALA A 702 24.34 -4.27 22.38
CA ALA A 702 23.15 -3.78 21.70
C ALA A 702 23.45 -2.86 20.50
N THR A 703 24.67 -2.33 20.36
CA THR A 703 25.09 -1.57 19.15
C THR A 703 25.32 -2.45 17.92
N SER A 704 25.41 -3.77 18.04
CA SER A 704 25.58 -4.65 16.88
C SER A 704 24.31 -4.81 16.05
N VAL A 705 23.16 -4.36 16.54
CA VAL A 705 21.89 -4.38 15.80
C VAL A 705 21.97 -3.39 14.63
N ASP A 706 21.45 -3.77 13.47
CA ASP A 706 21.58 -2.97 12.23
C ASP A 706 20.69 -1.72 12.17
N ASP A 707 19.68 -1.67 13.03
CA ASP A 707 18.78 -0.53 13.16
C ASP A 707 19.50 0.66 13.81
N LEU A 708 19.45 1.81 13.14
CA LEU A 708 20.17 3.03 13.48
C LEU A 708 19.70 3.60 14.82
N LEU A 709 18.40 3.44 15.13
CA LEU A 709 17.80 3.87 16.39
C LEU A 709 18.34 3.06 17.56
N TYR A 710 18.41 1.73 17.44
CA TYR A 710 18.96 0.87 18.49
C TYR A 710 20.46 1.09 18.67
N ARG A 711 21.21 1.36 17.60
CA ARG A 711 22.61 1.79 17.68
C ARG A 711 22.75 3.10 18.46
N ALA A 712 21.96 4.11 18.15
CA ALA A 712 22.02 5.43 18.80
C ALA A 712 21.61 5.37 20.29
N ILE A 713 20.56 4.59 20.61
CA ILE A 713 20.08 4.36 21.99
C ILE A 713 21.09 3.54 22.80
N SER A 714 21.85 2.64 22.17
CA SER A 714 22.79 1.75 22.86
C SER A 714 24.17 2.37 23.10
N ILE A 715 24.65 3.25 22.22
CA ILE A 715 25.98 3.87 22.34
C ILE A 715 26.08 4.81 23.55
N ARG A 716 25.00 5.54 23.88
CA ARG A 716 25.07 6.66 24.83
C ARG A 716 24.99 6.25 26.31
N PRO A 717 24.08 5.35 26.75
CA PRO A 717 24.05 4.86 28.14
C PRO A 717 25.33 4.11 28.54
N ALA A 718 25.99 3.46 27.57
CA ALA A 718 27.27 2.77 27.77
C ALA A 718 28.42 3.71 28.16
N GLN A 719 28.36 4.99 27.78
CA GLN A 719 29.47 5.93 27.97
C GLN A 719 29.20 7.01 29.02
N THR A 720 27.94 7.35 29.31
CA THR A 720 27.54 8.22 30.43
C THR A 720 28.05 7.71 31.79
N ARG A 721 28.40 6.42 31.87
CA ARG A 721 28.87 5.72 33.08
C ARG A 721 30.39 5.64 33.25
N ARG A 722 31.18 6.05 32.23
CA ARG A 722 32.63 6.30 32.39
C ARG A 722 32.83 7.68 32.99
#